data_AF-A0AA90UZE9-F1
#
_entry.id   AF-A0AA90UZE9-F1
#
_cell.length_a   1.000
_cell.length_b   1.000
_cell.length_c   1.000
_cell.angle_alpha   90.00
_cell.angle_beta   90.00
_cell.angle_gamma   90.00
#
_symmetry.space_group_name_H-M   'P 1'
#
loop_
_entity.id
_entity.type
_entity.pdbx_description
1 polymer ?
#
loop_
_entity_poly.entity_id
_entity_poly.type
_entity_poly.pdbx_seq_one_letter_code
_entity_poly.pdbx_strand_id
1 'polypeptide(L)'
;MGTIYLCIVIFLLCLAVFDLFVGVSNDAVNFLQSAIGAKVAKFRTVLIIASCGVVLGAIMSSGMMDIARHGIMSPDHFTFEEVMTLFLAVMVTDVIILDVFNTLGMPTSTTVSLVFELLGGAFILATLKMYGDDSLNYGVLLNSNKALEVIMGIFSSVIIAFVFGAFVMWLSRIVFTFNYRKHSRYSIAIFGGIAFTALSYFIFMKGLGKSPYLPAEVRDYIDQNLIFLICITFVVSAVVMEFLHLCRVNIFKFTVLMGTFALAMAFAGNDLVNFIGVPLAGLSSYQDYMANANGAAPDQFMMTSLMESAKTTPGFLLAAGAVMITAMATSKKAQNVIKTSVDLSRQDEGDEMFGSSSAARVIVRNCQATDSWLKQFMPKALMNWINSRFDKNDVELEESAAFDVVRAAVNLVLASMLITIGTNLKLPLSTTYVTFMVAMGSSLADRAWSRESAVFRVTGVLSVIGGWFITAGVAFAACAIVCIIMHFGGVGIQACFMGLVIYLLIRSNIQYNKKAKEEGKSSTFQLMMRSRDPEIVWDLLRRQVSRTQSYVCHFALNEFNQIMDGLANENTRDLRHANKNLKKEQDMLKKFRRQEMLGLKKSPIEIAIERNTWFHLGANSNQQFIYSLRRMLDPIKEHVDNNFNPLPAEYIKEFAPVRQKINDLMRMSCELIETGRYDSYREILAEADACKDELSVLRKKHIDRIQHMTDNTLMQISLVYLNVLQESQEFLSVMRHQLRAAKKFMEK
;
A
#
# COMPACT_ATOMS: atom_id res chain seq x y z
N MET A 1 -7.19 -29.84 32.60
CA MET A 1 -6.35 -28.66 32.26
C MET A 1 -5.45 -28.90 31.05
N GLY A 2 -4.62 -29.95 31.00
CA GLY A 2 -3.69 -30.18 29.87
C GLY A 2 -4.32 -30.28 28.47
N THR A 3 -5.56 -30.78 28.36
CA THR A 3 -6.28 -30.89 27.08
C THR A 3 -6.63 -29.54 26.45
N ILE A 4 -6.87 -28.51 27.27
CA ILE A 4 -7.24 -27.16 26.78
C ILE A 4 -6.02 -26.47 26.17
N TYR A 5 -4.88 -26.53 26.86
CA TYR A 5 -3.63 -25.98 26.35
C TYR A 5 -3.15 -26.73 25.09
N LEU A 6 -3.42 -28.03 24.99
CA LEU A 6 -3.21 -28.77 23.74
C LEU A 6 -4.08 -28.22 22.59
N CYS A 7 -5.36 -27.91 22.83
CA CYS A 7 -6.22 -27.26 21.84
C CYS A 7 -5.68 -25.88 21.42
N ILE A 8 -5.17 -25.09 22.38
CA ILE A 8 -4.51 -23.80 22.09
C ILE A 8 -3.29 -24.03 21.20
N VAL A 9 -2.40 -24.97 21.53
CA VAL A 9 -1.21 -25.28 20.71
C VAL A 9 -1.59 -25.72 19.30
N ILE A 10 -2.56 -26.62 19.16
CA ILE A 10 -3.07 -27.05 17.84
C ILE A 10 -3.60 -25.85 17.06
N PHE A 11 -4.36 -24.97 17.72
CA PHE A 11 -4.86 -23.76 17.10
C PHE A 11 -3.74 -22.81 16.65
N LEU A 12 -2.72 -22.59 17.49
CA LEU A 12 -1.55 -21.78 17.14
C LEU A 12 -0.81 -22.36 15.93
N LEU A 13 -0.63 -23.69 15.85
CA LEU A 13 0.00 -24.34 14.71
C LEU A 13 -0.85 -24.25 13.44
N CYS A 14 -2.18 -24.36 13.55
CA CYS A 14 -3.08 -24.12 12.43
C CYS A 14 -2.97 -22.67 11.93
N LEU A 15 -2.99 -21.69 12.83
CA LEU A 15 -2.80 -20.28 12.47
C LEU A 15 -1.45 -20.03 11.82
N ALA A 16 -0.37 -20.65 12.31
CA ALA A 16 0.95 -20.57 11.69
C ALA A 16 0.94 -20.94 10.20
N VAL A 17 0.18 -21.98 9.82
CA VAL A 17 0.02 -22.37 8.41
C VAL A 17 -0.77 -21.33 7.62
N PHE A 18 -1.84 -20.76 8.20
CA PHE A 18 -2.60 -19.68 7.58
C PHE A 18 -1.76 -18.42 7.40
N ASP A 19 -1.00 -18.01 8.42
CA ASP A 19 -0.16 -16.82 8.40
C ASP A 19 1.03 -16.99 7.45
N LEU A 20 1.63 -18.19 7.39
CA LEU A 20 2.58 -18.51 6.32
C LEU A 20 1.95 -18.35 4.94
N PHE A 21 0.70 -18.79 4.74
CA PHE A 21 0.05 -18.67 3.44
C PHE A 21 -0.28 -17.21 3.08
N VAL A 22 -0.83 -16.45 4.02
CA VAL A 22 -1.27 -15.06 3.83
C VAL A 22 -0.09 -14.09 3.84
N GLY A 23 0.79 -14.19 4.82
CA GLY A 23 1.98 -13.35 5.00
C GLY A 23 2.96 -13.50 3.85
N VAL A 24 3.30 -14.73 3.46
CA VAL A 24 4.15 -14.95 2.27
C VAL A 24 3.48 -14.44 1.00
N SER A 25 2.16 -14.57 0.87
CA SER A 25 1.47 -14.01 -0.29
C SER A 25 1.60 -12.48 -0.38
N ASN A 26 1.64 -11.79 0.77
CA ASN A 26 1.84 -10.35 0.85
C ASN A 26 3.31 -9.97 0.57
N ASP A 27 4.26 -10.67 1.19
CA ASP A 27 5.67 -10.29 1.14
C ASP A 27 6.44 -10.89 -0.05
N ALA A 28 5.90 -11.90 -0.74
CA ALA A 28 6.51 -12.48 -1.95
C ALA A 28 6.72 -11.45 -3.06
N VAL A 29 5.92 -10.39 -3.04
CA VAL A 29 6.06 -9.24 -3.93
C VAL A 29 7.45 -8.62 -3.79
N ASN A 30 7.97 -8.50 -2.58
CA ASN A 30 9.21 -7.79 -2.27
C ASN A 30 10.43 -8.37 -3.03
N PHE A 31 10.46 -9.68 -3.28
CA PHE A 31 11.58 -10.33 -3.97
C PHE A 31 11.28 -10.80 -5.39
N LEU A 32 10.01 -10.94 -5.77
CA LEU A 32 9.62 -11.30 -7.13
C LEU A 32 9.45 -10.08 -8.04
N GLN A 33 9.06 -8.93 -7.48
CA GLN A 33 8.73 -7.71 -8.25
C GLN A 33 9.87 -7.25 -9.13
N SER A 34 11.10 -7.15 -8.61
CA SER A 34 12.28 -6.70 -9.36
C SER A 34 12.58 -7.57 -10.58
N ALA A 35 12.54 -8.89 -10.43
CA ALA A 35 12.83 -9.82 -11.54
C ALA A 35 11.68 -9.92 -12.57
N ILE A 36 10.43 -9.90 -12.11
CA ILE A 36 9.24 -9.95 -12.98
C ILE A 36 9.06 -8.62 -13.71
N GLY A 37 9.20 -7.51 -13.00
CA GLY A 37 9.04 -6.15 -13.54
C GLY A 37 10.09 -5.81 -14.59
N ALA A 38 11.34 -6.23 -14.41
CA ALA A 38 12.40 -6.11 -15.42
C ALA A 38 12.39 -7.23 -16.48
N LYS A 39 11.41 -8.14 -16.44
CA LYS A 39 11.26 -9.29 -17.36
C LYS A 39 12.53 -10.13 -17.57
N VAL A 40 13.28 -10.31 -16.50
CA VAL A 40 14.59 -10.97 -16.57
C VAL A 40 14.50 -12.44 -16.96
N ALA A 41 13.46 -13.14 -16.51
CA ALA A 41 13.17 -14.52 -16.87
C ALA A 41 11.66 -14.80 -16.86
N LYS A 42 11.25 -15.98 -17.36
CA LYS A 42 9.85 -16.44 -17.25
C LYS A 42 9.48 -16.58 -15.76
N PHE A 43 8.23 -16.28 -15.42
CA PHE A 43 7.71 -16.37 -14.05
C PHE A 43 8.07 -17.69 -13.36
N ARG A 44 7.93 -18.82 -14.07
CA ARG A 44 8.29 -20.16 -13.54
C ARG A 44 9.76 -20.25 -13.12
N THR A 45 10.67 -19.68 -13.89
CA THR A 45 12.11 -19.68 -13.57
C THR A 45 12.41 -18.83 -12.35
N VAL A 46 11.83 -17.63 -12.28
CA VAL A 46 11.98 -16.73 -11.11
C VAL A 46 11.43 -17.41 -9.85
N LEU A 47 10.28 -18.07 -9.94
CA LEU A 47 9.67 -18.81 -8.85
C LEU A 47 10.59 -19.95 -8.35
N ILE A 48 11.13 -20.78 -9.25
CA ILE A 48 12.04 -21.88 -8.87
C ILE A 48 13.26 -21.35 -8.11
N ILE A 49 13.87 -20.27 -8.62
CA ILE A 49 15.06 -19.67 -7.99
C ILE A 49 14.71 -19.09 -6.62
N ALA A 50 13.58 -18.39 -6.50
CA ALA A 50 13.10 -17.88 -5.21
C ALA A 50 12.79 -19.03 -4.24
N SER A 51 12.19 -20.14 -4.71
CA SER A 51 11.91 -21.31 -3.88
C SER A 51 13.19 -21.94 -3.32
N CYS A 52 14.25 -22.07 -4.11
CA CYS A 52 15.55 -22.51 -3.59
C CYS A 52 16.09 -21.58 -2.49
N GLY A 53 15.93 -20.27 -2.68
CA GLY A 53 16.28 -19.27 -1.67
C GLY A 53 15.47 -19.47 -0.37
N VAL A 54 14.15 -19.64 -0.47
CA VAL A 54 13.27 -19.86 0.68
C VAL A 54 13.64 -21.12 1.47
N VAL A 55 13.94 -22.24 0.80
CA VAL A 55 14.38 -23.47 1.51
C VAL A 55 15.65 -23.21 2.30
N LEU A 56 16.66 -22.59 1.67
CA LEU A 56 17.93 -22.32 2.34
C LEU A 56 17.74 -21.33 3.50
N GLY A 57 16.96 -20.27 3.29
CA GLY A 57 16.65 -19.27 4.32
C GLY A 57 15.91 -19.87 5.52
N ALA A 58 14.92 -20.74 5.28
CA ALA A 58 14.17 -21.40 6.34
C ALA A 58 15.05 -22.30 7.22
N ILE A 59 16.04 -23.01 6.64
CA ILE A 59 16.99 -23.82 7.42
C ILE A 59 17.90 -22.92 8.27
N MET A 60 18.19 -21.70 7.82
CA MET A 60 19.10 -20.77 8.46
C MET A 60 18.42 -19.81 9.46
N SER A 61 17.10 -19.88 9.63
CA SER A 61 16.32 -18.93 10.45
C SER A 61 16.35 -19.20 11.96
N SER A 62 17.04 -20.26 12.42
CA SER A 62 16.98 -20.71 13.81
C SER A 62 17.38 -19.64 14.82
N GLY A 63 18.39 -18.81 14.50
CA GLY A 63 18.88 -17.75 15.38
C GLY A 63 17.89 -16.60 15.62
N MET A 64 16.90 -16.43 14.75
CA MET A 64 15.86 -15.41 14.91
C MET A 64 14.76 -15.87 15.89
N MET A 65 14.62 -17.18 16.10
CA MET A 65 13.52 -17.77 16.87
C MET A 65 13.56 -17.37 18.36
N ASP A 66 14.74 -17.04 18.85
CA ASP A 66 15.01 -16.52 20.19
C ASP A 66 14.22 -15.22 20.47
N ILE A 67 13.93 -14.41 19.45
CA ILE A 67 13.22 -13.14 19.60
C ILE A 67 11.80 -13.37 20.12
N ALA A 68 11.09 -14.37 19.59
CA ALA A 68 9.73 -14.72 20.00
C ALA A 68 9.69 -15.39 21.39
N ARG A 69 10.80 -16.02 21.83
CA ARG A 69 10.89 -16.71 23.13
C ARG A 69 11.21 -15.75 24.26
N HIS A 70 12.32 -15.01 24.14
CA HIS A 70 12.92 -14.23 25.23
C HIS A 70 13.54 -12.90 24.74
N GLY A 71 13.17 -12.45 23.54
CA GLY A 71 13.67 -11.20 22.97
C GLY A 71 13.02 -9.94 23.56
N ILE A 72 11.81 -10.07 24.09
CA ILE A 72 11.00 -8.95 24.60
C ILE A 72 10.60 -9.15 26.06
N MET A 73 10.05 -10.31 26.40
CA MET A 73 9.75 -10.69 27.79
C MET A 73 10.91 -11.50 28.40
N SER A 74 11.03 -11.46 29.74
CA SER A 74 11.91 -12.34 30.53
C SER A 74 11.09 -13.55 31.03
N PRO A 75 11.05 -14.69 30.31
CA PRO A 75 10.06 -15.75 30.52
C PRO A 75 10.18 -16.47 31.86
N ASP A 76 11.34 -16.39 32.50
CA ASP A 76 11.62 -16.94 33.83
C ASP A 76 10.76 -16.31 34.94
N HIS A 77 10.17 -15.13 34.69
CA HIS A 77 9.23 -14.46 35.58
C HIS A 77 7.75 -14.65 35.19
N PHE A 78 7.46 -15.40 34.12
CA PHE A 78 6.11 -15.67 33.66
C PHE A 78 5.76 -17.15 33.80
N THR A 79 4.52 -17.40 34.19
CA THR A 79 3.99 -18.75 34.33
C THR A 79 3.61 -19.33 32.97
N PHE A 80 3.46 -20.65 32.89
CA PHE A 80 3.01 -21.33 31.69
C PHE A 80 1.67 -20.76 31.18
N GLU A 81 0.72 -20.50 32.08
CA GLU A 81 -0.56 -19.91 31.73
C GLU A 81 -0.44 -18.50 31.15
N GLU A 82 0.39 -17.65 31.74
CA GLU A 82 0.63 -16.29 31.27
C GLU A 82 1.28 -16.27 29.88
N VAL A 83 2.29 -17.12 29.67
CA VAL A 83 2.99 -17.25 28.39
C VAL A 83 2.06 -17.79 27.30
N MET A 84 1.25 -18.81 27.59
CA MET A 84 0.26 -19.33 26.64
C MET A 84 -0.83 -18.31 26.31
N THR A 85 -1.26 -17.52 27.29
CA THR A 85 -2.22 -16.43 27.10
C THR A 85 -1.64 -15.34 26.21
N LEU A 86 -0.39 -14.94 26.44
CA LEU A 86 0.32 -13.96 25.63
C LEU A 86 0.48 -14.45 24.18
N PHE A 87 0.93 -15.68 23.98
CA PHE A 87 1.10 -16.25 22.63
C PHE A 87 -0.22 -16.35 21.87
N LEU A 88 -1.32 -16.74 22.54
CA LEU A 88 -2.64 -16.74 21.93
C LEU A 88 -3.11 -15.31 21.59
N ALA A 89 -2.91 -14.35 22.49
CA ALA A 89 -3.29 -12.96 22.26
C ALA A 89 -2.54 -12.35 21.07
N VAL A 90 -1.25 -12.63 20.94
CA VAL A 90 -0.42 -12.20 19.80
C VAL A 90 -0.98 -12.75 18.49
N MET A 91 -1.14 -14.07 18.37
CA MET A 91 -1.62 -14.67 17.11
C MET A 91 -3.05 -14.24 16.74
N VAL A 92 -3.93 -14.07 17.74
CA VAL A 92 -5.28 -13.56 17.51
C VAL A 92 -5.24 -12.10 17.03
N THR A 93 -4.39 -11.28 17.64
CA THR A 93 -4.25 -9.87 17.29
C THR A 93 -3.65 -9.72 15.90
N ASP A 94 -2.63 -10.50 15.55
CA ASP A 94 -2.00 -10.47 14.23
C ASP A 94 -3.03 -10.71 13.13
N VAL A 95 -3.87 -11.76 13.26
CA VAL A 95 -4.93 -12.04 12.28
C VAL A 95 -5.94 -10.89 12.16
N ILE A 96 -6.37 -10.31 13.29
CA ILE A 96 -7.32 -9.19 13.30
C ILE A 96 -6.72 -7.98 12.60
N ILE A 97 -5.48 -7.64 12.95
CA ILE A 97 -4.77 -6.46 12.45
C ILE A 97 -4.46 -6.62 10.96
N LEU A 98 -3.91 -7.77 10.56
CA LEU A 98 -3.64 -8.06 9.16
C LEU A 98 -4.92 -8.05 8.32
N ASP A 99 -6.06 -8.55 8.82
CA ASP A 99 -7.33 -8.50 8.09
C ASP A 99 -7.85 -7.06 7.90
N VAL A 100 -7.78 -6.23 8.96
CA VAL A 100 -8.16 -4.83 8.90
C VAL A 100 -7.29 -4.05 7.92
N PHE A 101 -5.97 -4.19 8.02
CA PHE A 101 -5.05 -3.47 7.15
C PHE A 101 -5.12 -3.94 5.69
N ASN A 102 -5.28 -5.25 5.46
CA ASN A 102 -5.54 -5.80 4.12
C ASN A 102 -6.85 -5.24 3.54
N THR A 103 -7.89 -5.09 4.36
CA THR A 103 -9.18 -4.51 3.94
C THR A 103 -9.05 -3.02 3.59
N LEU A 104 -8.20 -2.30 4.32
CA LEU A 104 -7.89 -0.88 4.09
C LEU A 104 -6.86 -0.66 2.97
N GLY A 105 -6.22 -1.72 2.46
CA GLY A 105 -5.24 -1.66 1.37
C GLY A 105 -3.93 -0.97 1.75
N MET A 106 -3.58 -0.94 3.04
CA MET A 106 -2.33 -0.34 3.52
C MET A 106 -1.21 -1.38 3.60
N PRO A 107 0.03 -1.08 3.13
CA PRO A 107 1.14 -2.01 3.24
C PRO A 107 1.57 -2.17 4.70
N THR A 108 1.38 -3.36 5.24
CA THR A 108 1.79 -3.72 6.61
C THR A 108 3.10 -4.50 6.63
N SER A 109 3.78 -4.44 7.77
CA SER A 109 4.94 -5.28 8.05
C SER A 109 4.57 -6.28 9.13
N THR A 110 4.67 -7.56 8.79
CA THR A 110 4.48 -8.70 9.70
C THR A 110 5.49 -8.66 10.86
N THR A 111 6.74 -8.26 10.58
CA THR A 111 7.78 -8.08 11.61
C THR A 111 7.42 -7.00 12.62
N VAL A 112 6.93 -5.84 12.16
CA VAL A 112 6.55 -4.74 13.05
C VAL A 112 5.33 -5.12 13.88
N SER A 113 4.32 -5.75 13.28
CA SER A 113 3.14 -6.22 14.02
C SER A 113 3.54 -7.17 15.15
N LEU A 114 4.27 -8.25 14.84
CA LEU A 114 4.67 -9.25 15.84
C LEU A 114 5.50 -8.66 16.99
N VAL A 115 6.50 -7.83 16.69
CA VAL A 115 7.35 -7.21 17.73
C VAL A 115 6.53 -6.32 18.65
N PHE A 116 5.64 -5.49 18.11
CA PHE A 116 4.82 -4.59 18.92
C PHE A 116 3.66 -5.31 19.63
N GLU A 117 3.12 -6.39 19.07
CA GLU A 117 2.15 -7.26 19.74
C GLU A 117 2.77 -7.96 20.95
N LEU A 118 3.92 -8.61 20.76
CA LEU A 118 4.68 -9.23 21.85
C LEU A 118 5.04 -8.21 22.92
N LEU A 119 5.47 -7.00 22.52
CA LEU A 119 5.75 -5.92 23.46
C LEU A 119 4.49 -5.47 24.20
N GLY A 120 3.35 -5.30 23.52
CA GLY A 120 2.09 -4.90 24.14
C GLY A 120 1.55 -5.93 25.13
N GLY A 121 1.54 -7.20 24.74
CA GLY A 121 1.13 -8.32 25.59
C GLY A 121 2.07 -8.50 26.79
N ALA A 122 3.38 -8.48 26.57
CA ALA A 122 4.36 -8.60 27.65
C ALA A 122 4.32 -7.40 28.60
N PHE A 123 4.22 -6.18 28.04
CA PHE A 123 4.12 -4.95 28.82
C PHE A 123 2.94 -5.00 29.78
N ILE A 124 1.76 -5.39 29.29
CA ILE A 124 0.57 -5.33 30.13
C ILE A 124 0.55 -6.41 31.21
N LEU A 125 1.03 -7.62 30.92
CA LEU A 125 1.20 -8.66 31.95
C LEU A 125 2.26 -8.24 32.98
N ALA A 126 3.34 -7.59 32.53
CA ALA A 126 4.34 -7.03 33.43
C ALA A 126 3.73 -5.93 34.33
N THR A 127 2.89 -5.05 33.78
CA THR A 127 2.16 -4.04 34.57
C THR A 127 1.29 -4.68 35.64
N LEU A 128 0.55 -5.74 35.31
CA LEU A 128 -0.30 -6.46 36.26
C LEU A 128 0.52 -7.11 37.38
N LYS A 129 1.67 -7.70 37.06
CA LYS A 129 2.59 -8.27 38.06
C LYS A 129 3.17 -7.20 38.98
N MET A 130 3.62 -6.07 38.43
CA MET A 130 4.12 -4.94 39.22
C MET A 130 3.06 -4.37 40.16
N TYR A 131 1.78 -4.41 39.77
CA TYR A 131 0.69 -4.01 40.65
C TYR A 131 0.49 -4.97 41.82
N GLY A 132 0.84 -6.25 41.65
CA GLY A 132 0.76 -7.28 42.68
C GLY A 132 2.02 -7.44 43.53
N ASP A 133 3.17 -6.95 43.06
CA ASP A 133 4.47 -7.06 43.72
C ASP A 133 5.37 -5.84 43.42
N ASP A 134 5.53 -4.97 44.43
CA ASP A 134 6.33 -3.73 44.36
C ASP A 134 7.84 -3.99 44.15
N SER A 135 8.32 -5.21 44.32
CA SER A 135 9.73 -5.56 44.08
C SER A 135 10.06 -5.75 42.59
N LEU A 136 9.03 -5.96 41.76
CA LEU A 136 9.17 -6.15 40.32
C LEU A 136 9.17 -4.80 39.60
N ASN A 137 9.95 -4.72 38.51
CA ASN A 137 9.91 -3.59 37.60
C ASN A 137 10.07 -4.05 36.15
N TYR A 138 9.81 -3.16 35.20
CA TYR A 138 9.93 -3.48 33.77
C TYR A 138 11.34 -3.92 33.34
N GLY A 139 12.39 -3.49 34.03
CA GLY A 139 13.76 -3.91 33.72
C GLY A 139 14.05 -5.37 34.05
N VAL A 140 13.28 -5.95 34.98
CA VAL A 140 13.35 -7.38 35.35
C VAL A 140 12.42 -8.21 34.45
N LEU A 141 11.18 -7.73 34.28
CA LEU A 141 10.13 -8.48 33.58
C LEU A 141 10.24 -8.40 32.04
N LEU A 142 10.82 -7.33 31.51
CA LEU A 142 11.03 -7.14 30.08
C LEU A 142 12.52 -7.04 29.77
N ASN A 143 12.92 -7.66 28.66
CA ASN A 143 14.25 -7.50 28.09
C ASN A 143 14.36 -6.13 27.39
N SER A 144 14.26 -5.06 28.17
CA SER A 144 14.08 -3.68 27.68
C SER A 144 15.22 -3.23 26.76
N ASN A 145 16.46 -3.64 27.07
CA ASN A 145 17.62 -3.37 26.22
C ASN A 145 17.47 -4.02 24.85
N LYS A 146 17.11 -5.31 24.80
CA LYS A 146 16.96 -6.02 23.53
C LYS A 146 15.74 -5.53 22.76
N ALA A 147 14.62 -5.28 23.43
CA ALA A 147 13.42 -4.72 22.83
C ALA A 147 13.69 -3.35 22.19
N LEU A 148 14.40 -2.46 22.88
CA LEU A 148 14.80 -1.16 22.33
C LEU A 148 15.75 -1.32 21.14
N GLU A 149 16.73 -2.21 21.22
CA GLU A 149 17.65 -2.51 20.11
C GLU A 149 16.87 -2.97 18.85
N VAL A 150 15.89 -3.85 19.02
CA VAL A 150 15.00 -4.33 17.95
C VAL A 150 14.19 -3.17 17.35
N ILE A 151 13.52 -2.36 18.18
CA ILE A 151 12.71 -1.23 17.73
C ILE A 151 13.57 -0.20 16.97
N MET A 152 14.75 0.13 17.51
CA MET A 152 15.70 1.03 16.85
C MET A 152 16.21 0.44 15.54
N GLY A 153 16.46 -0.86 15.48
CA GLY A 153 16.83 -1.56 14.25
C GLY A 153 15.76 -1.41 13.16
N ILE A 154 14.49 -1.65 13.51
CA ILE A 154 13.35 -1.49 12.59
C ILE A 154 13.30 -0.06 12.01
N PHE A 155 13.29 0.98 12.86
CA PHE A 155 13.13 2.35 12.37
C PHE A 155 14.39 2.91 11.70
N SER A 156 15.58 2.58 12.20
CA SER A 156 16.84 3.03 11.59
C SER A 156 17.05 2.40 10.22
N SER A 157 16.57 1.16 10.01
CA SER A 157 16.68 0.49 8.72
C SER A 157 15.99 1.24 7.59
N VAL A 158 14.90 1.98 7.86
CA VAL A 158 14.18 2.83 6.89
C VAL A 158 15.12 3.89 6.30
N ILE A 159 15.84 4.61 7.17
CA ILE A 159 16.74 5.71 6.76
C ILE A 159 17.97 5.13 6.05
N ILE A 160 18.58 4.09 6.63
CA ILE A 160 19.77 3.44 6.08
C ILE A 160 19.46 2.88 4.68
N ALA A 161 18.35 2.15 4.52
CA ALA A 161 17.92 1.59 3.24
C ALA A 161 17.71 2.66 2.17
N PHE A 162 17.05 3.77 2.53
CA PHE A 162 16.83 4.88 1.61
C PHE A 162 18.15 5.54 1.16
N VAL A 163 19.05 5.84 2.10
CA VAL A 163 20.33 6.50 1.83
C VAL A 163 21.22 5.62 0.97
N PHE A 164 21.41 4.35 1.32
CA PHE A 164 22.23 3.42 0.53
C PHE A 164 21.60 3.12 -0.83
N GLY A 165 20.27 2.97 -0.90
CA GLY A 165 19.55 2.82 -2.16
C GLY A 165 19.78 4.01 -3.09
N ALA A 166 19.72 5.24 -2.58
CA ALA A 166 20.01 6.44 -3.35
C ALA A 166 21.48 6.53 -3.76
N PHE A 167 22.40 6.33 -2.82
CA PHE A 167 23.84 6.47 -3.06
C PHE A 167 24.37 5.46 -4.08
N VAL A 168 24.09 4.17 -3.88
CA VAL A 168 24.60 3.10 -4.75
C VAL A 168 23.93 3.16 -6.13
N MET A 169 22.65 3.54 -6.20
CA MET A 169 22.01 3.73 -7.50
C MET A 169 22.59 4.92 -8.26
N TRP A 170 22.86 6.04 -7.59
CA TRP A 170 23.49 7.20 -8.21
C TRP A 170 24.88 6.83 -8.75
N LEU A 171 25.69 6.11 -7.97
CA LEU A 171 26.98 5.60 -8.42
C LEU A 171 26.84 4.63 -9.60
N SER A 172 25.87 3.72 -9.52
CA SER A 172 25.59 2.77 -10.60
C SER A 172 25.19 3.48 -11.89
N ARG A 173 24.47 4.61 -11.82
CA ARG A 173 24.12 5.42 -13.01
C ARG A 173 25.28 6.22 -13.57
N ILE A 174 26.22 6.65 -12.73
CA ILE A 174 27.47 7.24 -13.21
C ILE A 174 28.25 6.21 -14.02
N VAL A 175 28.32 4.96 -13.56
CA VAL A 175 29.03 3.87 -14.24
C VAL A 175 28.26 3.31 -15.44
N PHE A 176 26.93 3.20 -15.35
CA PHE A 176 26.06 2.61 -16.36
C PHE A 176 24.94 3.58 -16.80
N THR A 177 25.00 4.00 -18.06
CA THR A 177 23.92 4.71 -18.74
C THR A 177 22.66 3.85 -18.90
N PHE A 178 21.52 4.47 -19.20
CA PHE A 178 20.28 3.75 -19.51
C PHE A 178 20.40 2.85 -20.76
N ASN A 179 21.29 3.18 -21.69
CA ASN A 179 21.79 2.24 -22.70
C ASN A 179 23.10 1.60 -22.20
N TYR A 180 22.99 0.53 -21.42
CA TYR A 180 24.16 -0.13 -20.83
C TYR A 180 24.93 -1.02 -21.82
N ARG A 181 24.33 -1.39 -22.98
CA ARG A 181 24.97 -2.24 -23.98
C ARG A 181 26.10 -1.55 -24.74
N LYS A 182 26.04 -0.22 -24.88
CA LYS A 182 27.07 0.59 -25.55
C LYS A 182 28.33 0.84 -24.69
N HIS A 183 28.33 0.48 -23.40
CA HIS A 183 29.41 0.81 -22.47
C HIS A 183 30.25 -0.40 -22.02
N SER A 184 31.50 -0.13 -21.60
CA SER A 184 32.64 -1.05 -21.45
C SER A 184 32.34 -2.45 -20.88
N ARG A 185 32.76 -3.47 -21.64
CA ARG A 185 32.78 -4.92 -21.31
C ARG A 185 33.26 -5.21 -19.88
N TYR A 186 34.35 -4.57 -19.46
CA TYR A 186 34.99 -4.83 -18.17
C TYR A 186 34.18 -4.30 -16.97
N SER A 187 33.47 -3.17 -17.13
CA SER A 187 32.69 -2.57 -16.04
C SER A 187 31.52 -3.46 -15.64
N ILE A 188 30.88 -4.13 -16.62
CA ILE A 188 29.75 -5.04 -16.37
C ILE A 188 30.22 -6.29 -15.60
N ALA A 189 31.35 -6.90 -16.00
CA ALA A 189 31.90 -8.07 -15.32
C ALA A 189 32.34 -7.76 -13.88
N ILE A 190 33.01 -6.62 -13.66
CA ILE A 190 33.39 -6.17 -12.32
C ILE A 190 32.17 -5.93 -11.45
N PHE A 191 31.13 -5.27 -11.95
CA PHE A 191 29.89 -5.06 -11.19
C PHE A 191 29.22 -6.39 -10.81
N GLY A 192 29.15 -7.35 -11.74
CA GLY A 192 28.67 -8.71 -11.47
C GLY A 192 29.50 -9.40 -10.39
N GLY A 193 30.84 -9.28 -10.45
CA GLY A 193 31.75 -9.85 -9.45
C GLY A 193 31.58 -9.22 -8.07
N ILE A 194 31.46 -7.90 -7.98
CA ILE A 194 31.19 -7.19 -6.71
C ILE A 194 29.85 -7.65 -6.13
N ALA A 195 28.79 -7.68 -6.95
CA ALA A 195 27.47 -8.10 -6.50
C ALA A 195 27.47 -9.55 -6.02
N PHE A 196 28.09 -10.46 -6.77
CA PHE A 196 28.25 -11.86 -6.36
C PHE A 196 28.99 -11.97 -5.04
N THR A 197 30.14 -11.30 -4.92
CA THR A 197 30.97 -11.36 -3.72
C THR A 197 30.23 -10.84 -2.50
N ALA A 198 29.51 -9.72 -2.64
CA ALA A 198 28.70 -9.16 -1.57
C ALA A 198 27.62 -10.15 -1.11
N LEU A 199 26.87 -10.73 -2.04
CA LEU A 199 25.84 -11.73 -1.71
C LEU A 199 26.45 -12.98 -1.09
N SER A 200 27.52 -13.52 -1.66
CA SER A 200 28.21 -14.70 -1.16
C SER A 200 28.79 -14.51 0.23
N TYR A 201 29.35 -13.33 0.53
CA TYR A 201 29.87 -13.00 1.85
C TYR A 201 28.76 -13.10 2.91
N PHE A 202 27.61 -12.47 2.68
CA PHE A 202 26.53 -12.46 3.66
C PHE A 202 25.81 -13.81 3.77
N ILE A 203 25.66 -14.54 2.67
CA ILE A 203 24.99 -15.84 2.64
C ILE A 203 25.90 -16.95 3.19
N PHE A 204 27.09 -17.13 2.61
CA PHE A 204 27.93 -18.29 2.90
C PHE A 204 28.89 -18.05 4.06
N MET A 205 29.50 -16.87 4.18
CA MET A 205 30.52 -16.63 5.19
C MET A 205 29.89 -16.19 6.52
N LYS A 206 29.01 -15.18 6.50
CA LYS A 206 28.35 -14.71 7.73
C LYS A 206 27.11 -15.51 8.11
N GLY A 207 26.33 -15.96 7.13
CA GLY A 207 25.17 -16.82 7.36
C GLY A 207 25.59 -18.25 7.67
N LEU A 208 25.98 -19.02 6.65
CA LEU A 208 26.35 -20.44 6.82
C LEU A 208 27.58 -20.60 7.72
N GLY A 209 28.64 -19.80 7.55
CA GLY A 209 29.86 -19.90 8.37
C GLY A 209 29.66 -19.73 9.88
N LYS A 210 28.51 -19.21 10.33
CA LYS A 210 28.14 -19.15 11.75
C LYS A 210 27.09 -20.19 12.17
N SER A 211 26.66 -21.03 11.25
CA SER A 211 25.61 -22.02 11.47
C SER A 211 26.04 -23.11 12.45
N PRO A 212 25.17 -23.52 13.39
CA PRO A 212 25.45 -24.63 14.30
C PRO A 212 25.60 -25.98 13.57
N TYR A 213 25.20 -26.06 12.30
CA TYR A 213 25.32 -27.26 11.48
C TYR A 213 26.73 -27.45 10.86
N LEU A 214 27.62 -26.47 10.99
CA LEU A 214 29.00 -26.57 10.51
C LEU A 214 29.97 -26.97 11.64
N PRO A 215 30.92 -27.89 11.38
CA PRO A 215 31.97 -28.24 12.34
C PRO A 215 32.71 -26.98 12.83
N ALA A 216 33.08 -26.94 14.11
CA ALA A 216 33.73 -25.76 14.71
C ALA A 216 35.00 -25.34 13.96
N GLU A 217 35.81 -26.31 13.52
CA GLU A 217 37.03 -26.08 12.73
C GLU A 217 36.77 -25.28 11.44
N VAL A 218 35.66 -25.56 10.75
CA VAL A 218 35.30 -24.85 9.51
C VAL A 218 34.82 -23.43 9.82
N ARG A 219 34.10 -23.24 10.93
CA ARG A 219 33.64 -21.91 11.37
C ARG A 219 34.82 -21.02 11.74
N ASP A 220 35.75 -21.54 12.53
CA ASP A 220 36.95 -20.83 12.96
C ASP A 220 37.86 -20.48 11.77
N TYR A 221 37.99 -21.40 10.80
CA TYR A 221 38.75 -21.14 9.58
C TYR A 221 38.14 -19.98 8.76
N ILE A 222 36.81 -19.95 8.62
CA ILE A 222 36.11 -18.87 7.91
C ILE A 222 36.30 -17.53 8.62
N ASP A 223 36.15 -17.50 9.95
CA ASP A 223 36.28 -16.26 10.73
C ASP A 223 37.72 -15.71 10.71
N GLN A 224 38.74 -16.58 10.78
CA GLN A 224 40.15 -16.18 10.73
C GLN A 224 40.61 -15.72 9.34
N ASN A 225 40.09 -16.34 8.27
CA ASN A 225 40.52 -16.08 6.89
C ASN A 225 39.52 -15.25 6.07
N LEU A 226 38.63 -14.53 6.76
CA LEU A 226 37.48 -13.83 6.14
C LEU A 226 37.89 -12.91 4.98
N ILE A 227 38.88 -12.04 5.18
CA ILE A 227 39.34 -11.09 4.15
C ILE A 227 39.91 -11.83 2.94
N PHE A 228 40.72 -12.87 3.17
CA PHE A 228 41.31 -13.69 2.12
C PHE A 228 40.23 -14.42 1.29
N LEU A 229 39.23 -15.01 1.97
CA LEU A 229 38.09 -15.67 1.32
C LEU A 229 37.27 -14.70 0.48
N ILE A 230 37.04 -13.47 0.97
CA ILE A 230 36.34 -12.42 0.21
C ILE A 230 37.15 -12.04 -1.04
N CYS A 231 38.46 -11.83 -0.92
CA CYS A 231 39.33 -11.49 -2.05
C CYS A 231 39.34 -12.59 -3.11
N ILE A 232 39.47 -13.86 -2.71
CA ILE A 232 39.40 -15.00 -3.65
C ILE A 232 38.03 -15.07 -4.30
N THR A 233 36.95 -14.93 -3.52
CA THR A 233 35.57 -14.97 -4.04
C THR A 233 35.36 -13.85 -5.07
N PHE A 234 35.93 -12.68 -4.84
CA PHE A 234 35.92 -11.57 -5.79
C PHE A 234 36.66 -11.89 -7.08
N VAL A 235 37.91 -12.38 -6.99
CA VAL A 235 38.70 -12.71 -8.18
C VAL A 235 38.01 -13.81 -8.99
N VAL A 236 37.57 -14.89 -8.35
CA VAL A 236 36.88 -16.01 -9.02
C VAL A 236 35.57 -15.53 -9.63
N SER A 237 34.75 -14.77 -8.89
CA SER A 237 33.48 -14.29 -9.41
C SER A 237 33.65 -13.29 -10.55
N ALA A 238 34.64 -12.39 -10.50
CA ALA A 238 34.95 -11.49 -11.60
C ALA A 238 35.36 -12.25 -12.87
N VAL A 239 36.20 -13.29 -12.73
CA VAL A 239 36.59 -14.18 -13.85
C VAL A 239 35.39 -14.94 -14.42
N VAL A 240 34.53 -15.49 -13.56
CA VAL A 240 33.32 -16.20 -13.99
C VAL A 240 32.36 -15.25 -14.71
N MET A 241 32.16 -14.03 -14.20
CA MET A 241 31.29 -13.03 -14.84
C MET A 241 31.83 -12.59 -16.19
N GLU A 242 33.14 -12.41 -16.31
CA GLU A 242 33.80 -12.11 -17.58
C GLU A 242 33.63 -13.26 -18.58
N PHE A 243 33.76 -14.52 -18.14
CA PHE A 243 33.51 -15.69 -18.97
C PHE A 243 32.05 -15.80 -19.42
N LEU A 244 31.09 -15.57 -18.51
CA LEU A 244 29.66 -15.56 -18.86
C LEU A 244 29.33 -14.45 -19.86
N HIS A 245 29.97 -13.28 -19.72
CA HIS A 245 29.83 -12.19 -20.67
C HIS A 245 30.35 -12.57 -22.06
N LEU A 246 31.50 -13.25 -22.13
CA LEU A 246 32.05 -13.80 -23.38
C LEU A 246 31.09 -14.80 -24.05
N CYS A 247 30.40 -15.61 -23.26
CA CYS A 247 29.33 -16.51 -23.70
C CYS A 247 28.02 -15.78 -24.07
N ARG A 248 28.02 -14.44 -24.12
CA ARG A 248 26.88 -13.57 -24.41
C ARG A 248 25.71 -13.70 -23.41
N VAL A 249 25.99 -14.13 -22.18
CA VAL A 249 25.01 -14.10 -21.09
C VAL A 249 24.90 -12.68 -20.55
N ASN A 250 23.67 -12.20 -20.36
CA ASN A 250 23.45 -10.88 -19.77
C ASN A 250 23.73 -10.91 -18.27
N ILE A 251 24.85 -10.32 -17.85
CA ILE A 251 25.27 -10.30 -16.44
C ILE A 251 24.20 -9.63 -15.54
N PHE A 252 23.57 -8.54 -15.95
CA PHE A 252 22.54 -7.90 -15.13
C PHE A 252 21.33 -8.80 -14.91
N LYS A 253 20.92 -9.57 -15.93
CA LYS A 253 19.87 -10.59 -15.78
C LYS A 253 20.30 -11.66 -14.76
N PHE A 254 21.53 -12.12 -14.84
CA PHE A 254 22.07 -13.08 -13.88
C PHE A 254 22.12 -12.51 -12.45
N THR A 255 22.62 -11.28 -12.27
CA THR A 255 22.66 -10.58 -10.98
C THR A 255 21.27 -10.38 -10.40
N VAL A 256 20.27 -10.08 -11.22
CA VAL A 256 18.86 -9.99 -10.79
C VAL A 256 18.35 -11.34 -10.29
N LEU A 257 18.58 -12.44 -11.01
CA LEU A 257 18.16 -13.77 -10.56
C LEU A 257 18.85 -14.18 -9.25
N MET A 258 20.14 -13.88 -9.12
CA MET A 258 20.90 -14.11 -7.90
C MET A 258 20.40 -13.24 -6.74
N GLY A 259 20.10 -11.97 -7.01
CA GLY A 259 19.49 -11.06 -6.04
C GLY A 259 18.11 -11.52 -5.61
N THR A 260 17.29 -12.08 -6.51
CA THR A 260 16.00 -12.70 -6.15
C THR A 260 16.19 -13.92 -5.25
N PHE A 261 17.17 -14.79 -5.56
CA PHE A 261 17.54 -15.89 -4.67
C PHE A 261 17.94 -15.39 -3.28
N ALA A 262 18.86 -14.43 -3.23
CA ALA A 262 19.40 -13.89 -2.00
C ALA A 262 18.33 -13.18 -1.16
N LEU A 263 17.45 -12.40 -1.79
CA LEU A 263 16.38 -11.71 -1.10
C LEU A 263 15.28 -12.66 -0.62
N ALA A 264 14.95 -13.70 -1.39
CA ALA A 264 14.02 -14.74 -0.94
C ALA A 264 14.59 -15.54 0.25
N MET A 265 15.90 -15.81 0.23
CA MET A 265 16.61 -16.43 1.34
C MET A 265 16.65 -15.53 2.57
N ALA A 266 16.97 -14.24 2.41
CA ALA A 266 16.98 -13.27 3.50
C ALA A 266 15.57 -13.09 4.09
N PHE A 267 14.55 -13.05 3.24
CA PHE A 267 13.13 -13.02 3.64
C PHE A 267 12.76 -14.24 4.49
N ALA A 268 13.04 -15.45 4.01
CA ALA A 268 12.74 -16.66 4.78
C ALA A 268 13.59 -16.78 6.06
N GLY A 269 14.84 -16.30 6.04
CA GLY A 269 15.67 -16.27 7.24
C GLY A 269 15.15 -15.32 8.32
N ASN A 270 14.56 -14.20 7.91
CA ASN A 270 14.12 -13.12 8.80
C ASN A 270 12.65 -13.27 9.24
N ASP A 271 11.73 -13.45 8.29
CA ASP A 271 10.29 -13.34 8.52
C ASP A 271 9.64 -14.66 8.92
N LEU A 272 10.35 -15.80 8.80
CA LEU A 272 9.81 -17.09 9.23
C LEU A 272 9.42 -17.07 10.71
N VAL A 273 10.19 -16.36 11.53
CA VAL A 273 9.91 -16.22 12.98
C VAL A 273 8.62 -15.47 13.25
N ASN A 274 8.23 -14.55 12.37
CA ASN A 274 6.97 -13.85 12.51
C ASN A 274 5.78 -14.82 12.40
N PHE A 275 5.92 -15.88 11.60
CA PHE A 275 4.82 -16.82 11.34
C PHE A 275 4.82 -18.04 12.26
N ILE A 276 6.00 -18.57 12.59
CA ILE A 276 6.11 -19.83 13.36
C ILE A 276 6.77 -19.63 14.72
N GLY A 277 7.33 -18.46 15.02
CA GLY A 277 8.06 -18.21 16.27
C GLY A 277 7.19 -18.37 17.50
N VAL A 278 6.09 -17.63 17.56
CA VAL A 278 5.12 -17.72 18.67
C VAL A 278 4.45 -19.10 18.76
N PRO A 279 3.96 -19.71 17.65
CA PRO A 279 3.42 -21.07 17.69
C PRO A 279 4.41 -22.14 18.16
N LEU A 280 5.66 -22.10 17.71
CA LEU A 280 6.68 -23.05 18.14
C LEU A 280 7.15 -22.78 19.58
N ALA A 281 7.19 -21.53 20.02
CA ALA A 281 7.42 -21.20 21.41
C ALA A 281 6.31 -21.78 22.29
N GLY A 282 5.03 -21.61 21.93
CA GLY A 282 3.90 -22.21 22.62
C GLY A 282 3.93 -23.74 22.64
N LEU A 283 4.30 -24.39 21.53
CA LEU A 283 4.51 -25.83 21.49
C LEU A 283 5.62 -26.26 22.47
N SER A 284 6.74 -25.54 22.50
CA SER A 284 7.85 -25.86 23.40
C SER A 284 7.49 -25.65 24.86
N SER A 285 6.74 -24.59 25.19
CA SER A 285 6.21 -24.34 26.53
C SER A 285 5.29 -25.47 26.99
N TYR A 286 4.43 -25.96 26.10
CA TYR A 286 3.54 -27.08 26.39
C TYR A 286 4.31 -28.39 26.60
N GLN A 287 5.29 -28.68 25.75
CA GLN A 287 6.14 -29.88 25.90
C GLN A 287 6.92 -29.86 27.20
N ASP A 288 7.48 -28.71 27.57
CA ASP A 288 8.22 -28.52 28.82
C ASP A 288 7.31 -28.68 30.04
N TYR A 289 6.14 -28.04 30.04
CA TYR A 289 5.15 -28.23 31.10
C TYR A 289 4.74 -29.71 31.23
N MET A 290 4.45 -30.40 30.13
CA MET A 290 4.06 -31.82 30.17
C MET A 290 5.17 -32.75 30.67
N ALA A 291 6.44 -32.40 30.43
CA ALA A 291 7.59 -33.21 30.84
C ALA A 291 8.05 -32.90 32.27
N ASN A 292 8.01 -31.63 32.68
CA ASN A 292 8.72 -31.14 33.86
C ASN A 292 7.81 -30.52 34.94
N ALA A 293 6.50 -30.37 34.71
CA ALA A 293 5.61 -29.77 35.72
C ALA A 293 5.48 -30.61 37.01
N ASN A 294 5.71 -31.92 36.96
CA ASN A 294 5.64 -32.82 38.14
C ASN A 294 4.36 -32.65 38.99
N GLY A 295 3.23 -32.30 38.35
CA GLY A 295 1.94 -32.06 39.02
C GLY A 295 1.66 -30.61 39.44
N ALA A 296 2.61 -29.68 39.22
CA ALA A 296 2.39 -28.24 39.41
C ALA A 296 1.27 -27.72 38.50
N ALA A 297 0.51 -26.75 39.00
CA ALA A 297 -0.56 -26.12 38.23
C ALA A 297 0.00 -25.16 37.14
N PRO A 298 -0.74 -24.91 36.04
CA PRO A 298 -0.31 -24.03 34.94
C PRO A 298 0.08 -22.60 35.36
N ASP A 299 -0.56 -22.09 36.40
CA ASP A 299 -0.35 -20.78 37.02
C ASP A 299 0.83 -20.76 38.00
N GLN A 300 1.49 -21.90 38.25
CA GLN A 300 2.61 -22.02 39.18
C GLN A 300 3.91 -22.45 38.50
N PHE A 301 3.83 -23.03 37.30
CA PHE A 301 5.00 -23.51 36.57
C PHE A 301 5.66 -22.37 35.78
N MET A 302 6.89 -21.98 36.13
CA MET A 302 7.61 -20.87 35.49
C MET A 302 8.29 -21.29 34.17
N MET A 303 8.30 -20.40 33.18
CA MET A 303 8.80 -20.68 31.83
C MET A 303 10.31 -20.43 31.66
N THR A 304 11.13 -20.87 32.62
CA THR A 304 12.60 -20.73 32.54
C THR A 304 13.19 -21.46 31.33
N SER A 305 12.57 -22.52 30.83
CA SER A 305 13.00 -23.24 29.61
C SER A 305 12.99 -22.37 28.35
N LEU A 306 12.19 -21.30 28.32
CA LEU A 306 12.18 -20.36 27.21
C LEU A 306 13.41 -19.42 27.20
N MET A 307 14.20 -19.36 28.28
CA MET A 307 15.47 -18.64 28.30
C MET A 307 16.58 -19.31 27.49
N GLU A 308 16.47 -20.62 27.23
CA GLU A 308 17.40 -21.30 26.33
C GLU A 308 17.10 -20.98 24.86
N SER A 309 18.17 -20.88 24.05
CA SER A 309 18.07 -20.72 22.61
C SER A 309 17.24 -21.82 21.97
N ALA A 310 16.45 -21.45 20.96
CA ALA A 310 15.52 -22.37 20.33
C ALA A 310 16.23 -23.54 19.64
N LYS A 311 15.92 -24.77 20.06
CA LYS A 311 16.37 -26.03 19.42
C LYS A 311 15.31 -26.50 18.42
N THR A 312 14.99 -25.67 17.42
CA THR A 312 13.94 -26.01 16.44
C THR A 312 14.39 -27.18 15.56
N THR A 313 13.61 -28.26 15.53
CA THR A 313 13.88 -29.41 14.65
C THR A 313 13.83 -28.98 13.18
N PRO A 314 14.85 -29.33 12.35
CA PRO A 314 14.87 -28.99 10.92
C PRO A 314 13.60 -29.36 10.15
N GLY A 315 12.89 -30.40 10.58
CA GLY A 315 11.61 -30.83 10.00
C GLY A 315 10.53 -29.74 10.01
N PHE A 316 10.39 -28.97 11.10
CA PHE A 316 9.41 -27.88 11.18
C PHE A 316 9.79 -26.71 10.25
N LEU A 317 11.08 -26.39 10.17
CA LEU A 317 11.59 -25.33 9.28
C LEU A 317 11.40 -25.68 7.81
N LEU A 318 11.67 -26.94 7.43
CA LEU A 318 11.45 -27.44 6.07
C LEU A 318 9.96 -27.49 5.72
N ALA A 319 9.10 -27.93 6.65
CA ALA A 319 7.65 -27.93 6.45
C ALA A 319 7.12 -26.50 6.25
N ALA A 320 7.57 -25.55 7.06
CA ALA A 320 7.21 -24.14 6.89
C ALA A 320 7.69 -23.61 5.54
N GLY A 321 8.95 -23.88 5.14
CA GLY A 321 9.46 -23.55 3.81
C GLY A 321 8.64 -24.14 2.65
N ALA A 322 8.15 -25.37 2.79
CA ALA A 322 7.27 -26.00 1.80
C ALA A 322 5.90 -25.30 1.71
N VAL A 323 5.33 -24.87 2.84
CA VAL A 323 4.09 -24.06 2.86
C VAL A 323 4.33 -22.72 2.18
N MET A 324 5.43 -22.03 2.47
CA MET A 324 5.78 -20.75 1.82
C MET A 324 5.88 -20.91 0.29
N ILE A 325 6.55 -21.97 -0.19
CA ILE A 325 6.68 -22.26 -1.62
C ILE A 325 5.33 -22.52 -2.27
N THR A 326 4.49 -23.33 -1.61
CA THR A 326 3.14 -23.64 -2.08
C THR A 326 2.28 -22.38 -2.15
N ALA A 327 2.37 -21.50 -1.14
CA ALA A 327 1.68 -20.22 -1.11
C ALA A 327 2.10 -19.32 -2.29
N MET A 328 3.41 -19.14 -2.52
CA MET A 328 3.91 -18.36 -3.65
C MET A 328 3.47 -18.92 -5.02
N ALA A 329 3.48 -20.25 -5.16
CA ALA A 329 3.16 -20.92 -6.41
C ALA A 329 1.66 -20.86 -6.77
N THR A 330 0.79 -20.99 -5.76
CA THR A 330 -0.65 -21.20 -5.96
C THR A 330 -1.52 -19.98 -5.65
N SER A 331 -1.00 -19.00 -4.88
CA SER A 331 -1.78 -17.85 -4.45
C SER A 331 -2.07 -16.88 -5.60
N LYS A 332 -3.32 -16.90 -6.09
CA LYS A 332 -3.84 -15.88 -7.01
C LYS A 332 -3.76 -14.47 -6.41
N LYS A 333 -3.83 -14.35 -5.08
CA LYS A 333 -3.66 -13.08 -4.34
C LYS A 333 -2.24 -12.56 -4.50
N ALA A 334 -1.23 -13.39 -4.26
CA ALA A 334 0.17 -13.03 -4.49
C ALA A 334 0.41 -12.60 -5.96
N GLN A 335 -0.13 -13.35 -6.93
CA GLN A 335 0.01 -13.01 -8.34
C GLN A 335 -0.66 -11.67 -8.73
N ASN A 336 -1.80 -11.34 -8.13
CA ASN A 336 -2.48 -10.06 -8.35
C ASN A 336 -1.75 -8.90 -7.65
N VAL A 337 -1.30 -9.07 -6.41
CA VAL A 337 -0.53 -8.04 -5.69
C VAL A 337 0.81 -7.77 -6.37
N ILE A 338 1.49 -8.82 -6.87
CA ILE A 338 2.72 -8.67 -7.67
C ILE A 338 2.44 -7.80 -8.90
N LYS A 339 1.34 -8.04 -9.64
CA LYS A 339 0.96 -7.22 -10.80
C LYS A 339 0.70 -5.76 -10.42
N THR A 340 -0.06 -5.53 -9.36
CA THR A 340 -0.39 -4.17 -8.88
C THR A 340 0.84 -3.43 -8.37
N SER A 341 1.74 -4.08 -7.64
CA SER A 341 2.99 -3.48 -7.15
C SER A 341 3.98 -3.19 -8.28
N VAL A 342 4.12 -4.12 -9.23
CA VAL A 342 4.90 -3.88 -10.46
C VAL A 342 4.35 -2.65 -11.17
N ASP A 343 3.02 -2.52 -11.31
CA ASP A 343 2.35 -1.36 -11.91
C ASP A 343 2.60 -0.05 -11.13
N LEU A 344 2.70 -0.08 -9.79
CA LEU A 344 3.03 1.08 -8.93
C LEU A 344 4.51 1.50 -9.00
N SER A 345 5.42 0.55 -9.18
CA SER A 345 6.87 0.80 -9.25
C SER A 345 7.40 1.19 -10.62
N ARG A 346 6.51 1.36 -11.61
CA ARG A 346 6.87 1.68 -12.99
C ARG A 346 7.67 2.98 -13.08
N GLN A 347 8.65 3.01 -13.98
CA GLN A 347 9.45 4.20 -14.26
C GLN A 347 8.63 5.30 -14.95
N ASP A 348 7.59 4.92 -15.68
CA ASP A 348 6.71 5.83 -16.42
C ASP A 348 5.77 6.62 -15.49
N GLU A 349 5.34 7.81 -15.93
CA GLU A 349 4.29 8.57 -15.24
C GLU A 349 2.95 7.80 -15.29
N GLY A 350 2.32 7.62 -14.13
CA GLY A 350 1.07 6.84 -13.94
C GLY A 350 0.10 7.51 -12.97
N ASP A 351 -0.94 6.80 -12.52
CA ASP A 351 -1.89 7.29 -11.51
C ASP A 351 -1.21 7.34 -10.15
N GLU A 352 -0.64 8.50 -9.81
CA GLU A 352 -0.08 8.77 -8.48
C GLU A 352 -1.23 8.71 -7.46
N MET A 353 -1.37 7.57 -6.78
CA MET A 353 -2.47 7.25 -5.86
C MET A 353 -2.61 8.26 -4.71
N PHE A 354 -1.54 8.99 -4.39
CA PHE A 354 -1.48 9.91 -3.27
C PHE A 354 -1.72 11.36 -3.71
N GLY A 355 -2.43 12.12 -2.87
CA GLY A 355 -2.57 13.57 -3.02
C GLY A 355 -1.23 14.29 -2.78
N SER A 356 -1.21 15.62 -2.94
CA SER A 356 -0.06 16.43 -2.54
C SER A 356 -0.19 16.87 -1.08
N SER A 357 0.85 16.74 -0.28
CA SER A 357 0.89 17.26 1.10
C SER A 357 1.76 18.50 1.25
N SER A 358 1.49 19.34 2.26
CA SER A 358 2.31 20.53 2.56
C SER A 358 3.73 20.14 2.96
N ALA A 359 3.91 19.09 3.77
CA ALA A 359 5.22 18.58 4.15
C ALA A 359 6.04 18.12 2.93
N ALA A 360 5.43 17.35 2.02
CA ALA A 360 6.11 16.92 0.79
C ALA A 360 6.51 18.09 -0.10
N ARG A 361 5.65 19.13 -0.22
CA ARG A 361 5.99 20.34 -0.99
C ARG A 361 7.21 21.07 -0.43
N VAL A 362 7.35 21.15 0.89
CA VAL A 362 8.51 21.76 1.55
C VAL A 362 9.77 20.94 1.29
N ILE A 363 9.70 19.61 1.46
CA ILE A 363 10.85 18.72 1.21
C ILE A 363 11.32 18.84 -0.24
N VAL A 364 10.41 18.73 -1.21
CA VAL A 364 10.77 18.82 -2.64
C VAL A 364 11.33 20.20 -2.98
N ARG A 365 10.77 21.28 -2.43
CA ARG A 365 11.28 22.63 -2.64
C ARG A 365 12.69 22.79 -2.08
N ASN A 366 12.95 22.27 -0.88
CA ASN A 366 14.27 22.31 -0.26
C ASN A 366 15.28 21.49 -1.06
N CYS A 367 14.93 20.27 -1.51
CA CYS A 367 15.80 19.48 -2.38
C CYS A 367 16.13 20.20 -3.69
N GLN A 368 15.15 20.86 -4.32
CA GLN A 368 15.37 21.64 -5.54
C GLN A 368 16.24 22.88 -5.29
N ALA A 369 16.10 23.53 -4.13
CA ALA A 369 16.96 24.64 -3.73
C ALA A 369 18.41 24.16 -3.53
N THR A 370 18.61 23.04 -2.85
CA THR A 370 19.94 22.42 -2.67
C THR A 370 20.57 21.99 -4.00
N ASP A 371 19.80 21.38 -4.90
CA ASP A 371 20.28 21.03 -6.26
C ASP A 371 20.68 22.28 -7.05
N SER A 372 19.87 23.34 -6.98
CA SER A 372 20.18 24.61 -7.66
C SER A 372 21.42 25.29 -7.08
N TRP A 373 21.61 25.23 -5.77
CA TRP A 373 22.80 25.71 -5.07
C TRP A 373 24.05 24.89 -5.43
N LEU A 374 23.97 23.55 -5.42
CA LEU A 374 25.07 22.66 -5.82
C LEU A 374 25.53 22.91 -7.26
N LYS A 375 24.60 23.19 -8.18
CA LYS A 375 24.92 23.52 -9.57
C LYS A 375 25.76 24.78 -9.73
N GLN A 376 25.72 25.71 -8.76
CA GLN A 376 26.55 26.91 -8.81
C GLN A 376 28.04 26.61 -8.57
N PHE A 377 28.36 25.54 -7.84
CA PHE A 377 29.73 25.15 -7.51
C PHE A 377 30.31 24.10 -8.47
N MET A 378 29.51 23.53 -9.38
CA MET A 378 29.93 22.44 -10.24
C MET A 378 30.40 22.94 -11.63
N PRO A 379 31.57 22.50 -12.13
CA PRO A 379 32.01 22.85 -13.48
C PRO A 379 31.01 22.38 -14.54
N LYS A 380 30.72 23.23 -15.54
CA LYS A 380 29.76 22.92 -16.62
C LYS A 380 30.09 21.62 -17.37
N ALA A 381 31.38 21.33 -17.58
CA ALA A 381 31.82 20.10 -18.24
C ALA A 381 31.46 18.85 -17.43
N LEU A 382 31.70 18.86 -16.11
CA LEU A 382 31.32 17.78 -15.21
C LEU A 382 29.81 17.63 -15.14
N MET A 383 29.07 18.75 -15.06
CA MET A 383 27.61 18.72 -15.01
C MET A 383 27.00 18.13 -16.30
N ASN A 384 27.52 18.53 -17.46
CA ASN A 384 27.08 17.99 -18.75
C ASN A 384 27.42 16.50 -18.88
N TRP A 385 28.62 16.10 -18.43
CA TRP A 385 29.01 14.69 -18.39
C TRP A 385 28.07 13.88 -17.50
N ILE A 386 27.83 14.30 -16.25
CA ILE A 386 26.88 13.64 -15.34
C ILE A 386 25.49 13.58 -15.99
N ASN A 387 24.97 14.70 -16.50
CA ASN A 387 23.64 14.73 -17.12
C ASN A 387 23.50 13.76 -18.30
N SER A 388 24.54 13.59 -19.12
CA SER A 388 24.54 12.62 -20.23
C SER A 388 24.38 11.17 -19.76
N ARG A 389 24.81 10.85 -18.52
CA ARG A 389 24.65 9.51 -17.93
C ARG A 389 23.23 9.22 -17.47
N PHE A 390 22.46 10.27 -17.16
CA PHE A 390 21.06 10.20 -16.73
C PHE A 390 20.07 10.54 -17.85
N ASP A 391 20.51 10.58 -19.11
CA ASP A 391 19.63 10.82 -20.25
C ASP A 391 18.72 9.61 -20.49
N LYS A 392 17.41 9.86 -20.57
CA LYS A 392 16.35 8.85 -20.71
C LYS A 392 15.83 8.70 -22.14
N ASN A 393 16.31 9.50 -23.08
CA ASN A 393 15.79 9.48 -24.45
C ASN A 393 16.09 8.17 -25.22
N ASP A 394 17.06 7.38 -24.74
CA ASP A 394 17.55 6.12 -25.34
C ASP A 394 17.40 4.91 -24.38
N VAL A 395 16.32 4.85 -23.56
CA VAL A 395 16.15 3.72 -22.63
C VAL A 395 15.76 2.45 -23.40
N GLU A 396 16.67 1.47 -23.44
CA GLU A 396 16.38 0.12 -23.93
C GLU A 396 15.59 -0.69 -22.88
N LEU A 397 14.30 -0.39 -22.72
CA LEU A 397 13.39 -1.29 -21.99
C LEU A 397 13.02 -2.48 -22.89
N GLU A 398 13.13 -3.71 -22.37
CA GLU A 398 12.46 -4.84 -23.03
C GLU A 398 10.97 -4.54 -23.18
N GLU A 399 10.36 -4.96 -24.30
CA GLU A 399 8.95 -4.69 -24.59
C GLU A 399 8.07 -4.99 -23.37
N SER A 400 7.44 -3.95 -22.82
CA SER A 400 6.59 -3.94 -21.61
C SER A 400 7.25 -4.30 -20.26
N ALA A 401 8.55 -4.03 -20.06
CA ALA A 401 9.18 -4.00 -18.74
C ALA A 401 8.82 -2.73 -17.94
N ALA A 402 8.69 -2.85 -16.61
CA ALA A 402 8.29 -1.77 -15.70
C ALA A 402 9.46 -0.85 -15.27
N PHE A 403 10.68 -1.39 -15.21
CA PHE A 403 11.92 -0.66 -14.91
C PHE A 403 13.14 -1.38 -15.50
N ASP A 404 14.22 -0.64 -15.65
CA ASP A 404 15.52 -1.11 -16.15
C ASP A 404 16.19 -2.16 -15.23
N VAL A 405 16.90 -3.11 -15.85
CA VAL A 405 17.58 -4.24 -15.23
C VAL A 405 18.70 -3.78 -14.27
N VAL A 406 19.35 -2.64 -14.51
CA VAL A 406 20.34 -2.09 -13.58
C VAL A 406 19.68 -1.69 -12.25
N ARG A 407 18.53 -1.00 -12.30
CA ARG A 407 17.77 -0.64 -11.10
C ARG A 407 17.28 -1.90 -10.37
N ALA A 408 16.80 -2.88 -11.13
CA ALA A 408 16.38 -4.17 -10.58
C ALA A 408 17.50 -4.87 -9.80
N ALA A 409 18.72 -4.89 -10.38
CA ALA A 409 19.90 -5.50 -9.78
C ALA A 409 20.30 -4.79 -8.48
N VAL A 410 20.40 -3.46 -8.51
CA VAL A 410 20.74 -2.65 -7.33
C VAL A 410 19.71 -2.85 -6.22
N ASN A 411 18.42 -2.79 -6.54
CA ASN A 411 17.35 -2.97 -5.55
C ASN A 411 17.43 -4.33 -4.87
N LEU A 412 17.57 -5.41 -5.63
CA LEU A 412 17.61 -6.75 -5.08
C LEU A 412 18.86 -6.98 -4.23
N VAL A 413 20.05 -6.63 -4.75
CA VAL A 413 21.33 -6.88 -4.06
C VAL A 413 21.39 -6.09 -2.75
N LEU A 414 21.02 -4.81 -2.76
CA LEU A 414 21.06 -3.98 -1.55
C LEU A 414 20.01 -4.38 -0.53
N ALA A 415 18.78 -4.65 -0.97
CA ALA A 415 17.74 -5.08 -0.05
C ALA A 415 18.11 -6.41 0.61
N SER A 416 18.61 -7.39 -0.16
CA SER A 416 19.02 -8.68 0.40
C SER A 416 20.18 -8.51 1.37
N MET A 417 21.17 -7.68 1.01
CA MET A 417 22.32 -7.41 1.86
C MET A 417 21.92 -6.79 3.20
N LEU A 418 21.10 -5.74 3.18
CA LEU A 418 20.66 -5.05 4.39
C LEU A 418 19.82 -5.95 5.31
N ILE A 419 18.92 -6.75 4.73
CA ILE A 419 18.12 -7.72 5.50
C ILE A 419 19.03 -8.79 6.11
N THR A 420 19.91 -9.41 5.32
CA THR A 420 20.82 -10.44 5.84
C THR A 420 21.78 -9.90 6.91
N ILE A 421 22.22 -8.64 6.82
CA ILE A 421 22.98 -7.98 7.89
C ILE A 421 22.14 -7.93 9.18
N GLY A 422 20.89 -7.47 9.10
CA GLY A 422 19.98 -7.44 10.25
C GLY A 422 19.76 -8.82 10.87
N THR A 423 19.44 -9.81 10.05
CA THR A 423 19.24 -11.21 10.48
C THR A 423 20.48 -11.77 11.17
N ASN A 424 21.68 -11.53 10.63
CA ASN A 424 22.93 -11.99 11.23
C ASN A 424 23.24 -11.30 12.57
N LEU A 425 22.72 -10.10 12.80
CA LEU A 425 22.80 -9.38 14.07
C LEU A 425 21.65 -9.73 15.03
N LYS A 426 20.79 -10.69 14.67
CA LYS A 426 19.54 -11.01 15.40
C LYS A 426 18.68 -9.75 15.63
N LEU A 427 18.61 -8.88 14.62
CA LEU A 427 17.76 -7.70 14.58
C LEU A 427 16.68 -7.94 13.52
N PRO A 428 15.44 -8.25 13.90
CA PRO A 428 14.37 -8.50 12.95
C PRO A 428 14.04 -7.19 12.26
N LEU A 429 14.39 -7.11 10.98
CA LEU A 429 14.08 -5.95 10.16
C LEU A 429 12.74 -6.18 9.46
N SER A 430 12.05 -5.09 9.15
CA SER A 430 10.91 -5.19 8.23
C SER A 430 11.43 -5.33 6.81
N THR A 431 11.31 -6.51 6.23
CA THR A 431 11.73 -6.76 4.84
C THR A 431 10.98 -5.85 3.88
N THR A 432 9.67 -5.64 4.11
CA THR A 432 8.82 -4.69 3.39
C THR A 432 9.32 -3.25 3.49
N TYR A 433 9.83 -2.81 4.65
CA TYR A 433 10.34 -1.44 4.78
C TYR A 433 11.66 -1.27 4.06
N VAL A 434 12.58 -2.21 4.23
CA VAL A 434 13.91 -2.15 3.62
C VAL A 434 13.80 -2.19 2.10
N THR A 435 13.04 -3.14 1.53
CA THR A 435 12.91 -3.29 0.08
C THR A 435 12.22 -2.09 -0.55
N PHE A 436 11.15 -1.59 0.07
CA PHE A 436 10.45 -0.38 -0.38
C PHE A 436 11.37 0.85 -0.31
N MET A 437 12.10 1.05 0.79
CA MET A 437 12.97 2.22 0.94
C MET A 437 14.20 2.18 0.04
N VAL A 438 14.80 1.01 -0.20
CA VAL A 438 15.84 0.85 -1.23
C VAL A 438 15.28 1.23 -2.60
N ALA A 439 14.08 0.75 -2.96
CA ALA A 439 13.46 1.08 -4.24
C ALA A 439 13.10 2.57 -4.38
N MET A 440 12.63 3.21 -3.30
CA MET A 440 12.33 4.64 -3.29
C MET A 440 13.61 5.48 -3.39
N GLY A 441 14.65 5.14 -2.63
CA GLY A 441 15.95 5.80 -2.71
C GLY A 441 16.58 5.68 -4.09
N SER A 442 16.58 4.47 -4.67
CA SER A 442 17.13 4.24 -6.00
C SER A 442 16.35 4.97 -7.09
N SER A 443 15.02 5.00 -7.01
CA SER A 443 14.16 5.73 -7.96
C SER A 443 14.34 7.26 -7.89
N LEU A 444 14.63 7.79 -6.71
CA LEU A 444 14.99 9.21 -6.57
C LEU A 444 16.34 9.48 -7.24
N ALA A 445 17.33 8.64 -6.96
CA ALA A 445 18.69 8.82 -7.45
C ALA A 445 18.83 8.72 -8.97
N ASP A 446 18.03 7.88 -9.64
CA ASP A 446 18.05 7.78 -11.10
C ASP A 446 17.06 8.73 -11.80
N ARG A 447 16.64 9.78 -11.09
CA ARG A 447 15.78 10.87 -11.56
C ARG A 447 14.43 10.38 -12.08
N ALA A 448 13.89 9.27 -11.57
CA ALA A 448 12.55 8.79 -11.95
C ALA A 448 11.45 9.78 -11.53
N TRP A 449 11.71 10.62 -10.53
CA TRP A 449 10.74 11.59 -10.02
C TRP A 449 10.87 12.88 -10.82
N SER A 450 9.87 13.18 -11.65
CA SER A 450 9.80 14.45 -12.40
C SER A 450 9.43 15.60 -11.46
N ARG A 451 9.67 16.85 -11.88
CA ARG A 451 9.22 18.05 -11.11
C ARG A 451 7.71 18.01 -10.86
N GLU A 452 6.94 17.42 -11.77
CA GLU A 452 5.49 17.30 -11.70
C GLU A 452 5.02 16.15 -10.78
N SER A 453 5.80 15.07 -10.64
CA SER A 453 5.43 13.89 -9.82
C SER A 453 6.09 13.82 -8.45
N ALA A 454 7.22 14.52 -8.23
CA ALA A 454 8.03 14.39 -7.02
C ALA A 454 7.24 14.66 -5.71
N VAL A 455 6.36 15.67 -5.69
CA VAL A 455 5.56 16.00 -4.51
C VAL A 455 4.58 14.88 -4.15
N PHE A 456 3.98 14.26 -5.16
CA PHE A 456 3.03 13.17 -4.97
C PHE A 456 3.74 11.90 -4.49
N ARG A 457 4.91 11.58 -5.05
CA ARG A 457 5.72 10.44 -4.63
C ARG A 457 6.28 10.60 -3.22
N VAL A 458 6.79 11.78 -2.86
CA VAL A 458 7.21 12.07 -1.47
C VAL A 458 6.02 11.98 -0.52
N THR A 459 4.84 12.47 -0.93
CA THR A 459 3.63 12.31 -0.11
C THR A 459 3.29 10.83 0.09
N GLY A 460 3.39 10.01 -0.96
CA GLY A 460 3.23 8.56 -0.85
C GLY A 460 4.22 7.93 0.14
N VAL A 461 5.50 8.27 0.05
CA VAL A 461 6.53 7.79 1.01
C VAL A 461 6.18 8.18 2.44
N LEU A 462 5.81 9.44 2.69
CA LEU A 462 5.44 9.92 4.02
C LEU A 462 4.17 9.25 4.54
N SER A 463 3.16 9.04 3.69
CA SER A 463 1.93 8.36 4.07
C SER A 463 2.18 6.89 4.41
N VAL A 464 3.05 6.21 3.66
CA VAL A 464 3.46 4.82 3.92
C VAL A 464 4.22 4.73 5.24
N ILE A 465 5.22 5.58 5.47
CA ILE A 465 5.95 5.66 6.75
C ILE A 465 5.00 5.99 7.91
N GLY A 466 4.08 6.93 7.73
CA GLY A 466 3.08 7.27 8.75
C GLY A 466 2.17 6.09 9.09
N GLY A 467 1.73 5.34 8.08
CA GLY A 467 0.95 4.12 8.25
C GLY A 467 1.69 3.08 9.10
N TRP A 468 3.00 2.93 8.90
CA TRP A 468 3.85 2.02 9.66
C TRP A 468 3.91 2.32 11.16
N PHE A 469 4.05 3.60 11.53
CA PHE A 469 4.01 4.01 12.94
C PHE A 469 2.62 3.77 13.55
N ILE A 470 1.55 4.01 12.79
CA ILE A 470 0.18 3.73 13.24
C ILE A 470 0.00 2.23 13.46
N THR A 471 0.48 1.38 12.55
CA THR A 471 0.44 -0.08 12.70
C THR A 471 1.12 -0.52 13.99
N ALA A 472 2.33 -0.04 14.28
CA ALA A 472 3.04 -0.36 15.51
C ALA A 472 2.24 0.01 16.78
N GLY A 473 1.68 1.23 16.81
CA GLY A 473 0.89 1.70 17.95
C GLY A 473 -0.43 0.93 18.13
N VAL A 474 -1.12 0.63 17.03
CA VAL A 474 -2.35 -0.17 17.06
C VAL A 474 -2.07 -1.60 17.48
N ALA A 475 -0.99 -2.21 16.97
CA ALA A 475 -0.54 -3.56 17.33
C ALA A 475 -0.25 -3.70 18.82
N PHE A 476 0.53 -2.76 19.37
CA PHE A 476 0.81 -2.69 20.80
C PHE A 476 -0.47 -2.56 21.63
N ALA A 477 -1.33 -1.58 21.33
CA ALA A 477 -2.52 -1.31 22.12
C ALA A 477 -3.56 -2.43 22.02
N ALA A 478 -3.80 -2.96 20.81
CA ALA A 478 -4.75 -4.03 20.59
C ALA A 478 -4.32 -5.31 21.30
N CYS A 479 -3.04 -5.70 21.19
CA CYS A 479 -2.55 -6.91 21.85
C CYS A 479 -2.58 -6.75 23.37
N ALA A 480 -2.25 -5.57 23.91
CA ALA A 480 -2.38 -5.31 25.34
C ALA A 480 -3.83 -5.47 25.83
N ILE A 481 -4.81 -4.94 25.08
CA ILE A 481 -6.23 -5.07 25.42
C ILE A 481 -6.70 -6.53 25.32
N VAL A 482 -6.39 -7.23 24.23
CA VAL A 482 -6.76 -8.64 24.05
C VAL A 482 -6.13 -9.50 25.14
N CYS A 483 -4.87 -9.27 25.47
CA CYS A 483 -4.15 -10.00 26.52
C CYS A 483 -4.77 -9.79 27.90
N ILE A 484 -5.13 -8.56 28.29
CA ILE A 484 -5.87 -8.30 29.55
C ILE A 484 -7.18 -9.08 29.57
N ILE A 485 -7.96 -8.98 28.49
CA ILE A 485 -9.30 -9.58 28.43
C ILE A 485 -9.18 -11.11 28.55
N MET A 486 -8.19 -11.72 27.88
CA MET A 486 -7.93 -13.16 27.99
C MET A 486 -7.40 -13.56 29.37
N HIS A 487 -6.53 -12.76 29.97
CA HIS A 487 -5.95 -13.03 31.29
C HIS A 487 -7.02 -13.08 32.38
N PHE A 488 -7.91 -12.06 32.46
CA PHE A 488 -8.99 -12.05 33.44
C PHE A 488 -10.18 -12.95 33.06
N GLY A 489 -10.42 -13.14 31.76
CA GLY A 489 -11.53 -13.94 31.25
C GLY A 489 -11.27 -15.45 31.24
N GLY A 490 -10.02 -15.87 31.41
CA GLY A 490 -9.59 -17.26 31.38
C GLY A 490 -10.00 -17.99 30.09
N VAL A 491 -10.12 -19.32 30.20
CA VAL A 491 -10.35 -20.22 29.06
C VAL A 491 -11.61 -19.88 28.25
N GLY A 492 -12.70 -19.44 28.91
CA GLY A 492 -13.95 -19.14 28.23
C GLY A 492 -13.80 -18.02 27.20
N ILE A 493 -13.08 -16.97 27.56
CA ILE A 493 -12.82 -15.84 26.67
C ILE A 493 -11.75 -16.18 25.62
N GLN A 494 -10.73 -16.96 25.98
CA GLN A 494 -9.75 -17.49 25.01
C GLN A 494 -10.44 -18.27 23.89
N ALA A 495 -11.37 -19.18 24.23
CA ALA A 495 -12.14 -19.94 23.24
C ALA A 495 -13.06 -19.05 22.38
N CYS A 496 -13.65 -17.99 22.96
CA CYS A 496 -14.44 -17.01 22.22
C CYS A 496 -13.61 -16.28 21.15
N PHE A 497 -12.40 -15.83 21.51
CA PHE A 497 -11.48 -15.20 20.55
C PHE A 497 -11.01 -16.16 19.47
N MET A 498 -10.76 -17.42 19.79
CA MET A 498 -10.47 -18.45 18.77
C MET A 498 -11.62 -18.59 17.78
N GLY A 499 -12.87 -18.61 18.25
CA GLY A 499 -14.06 -18.61 17.40
C GLY A 499 -14.21 -17.35 16.54
N LEU A 500 -13.92 -16.18 17.12
CA LEU A 500 -13.93 -14.90 16.41
C LEU A 500 -12.93 -14.89 15.26
N VAL A 501 -11.70 -15.38 15.48
CA VAL A 501 -10.67 -15.46 14.43
C VAL A 501 -11.14 -16.36 13.28
N ILE A 502 -11.69 -17.54 13.58
CA ILE A 502 -12.24 -18.44 12.54
C ILE A 502 -13.32 -17.72 11.73
N TYR A 503 -14.24 -17.02 12.39
CA TYR A 503 -15.28 -16.24 11.71
C TYR A 503 -14.69 -15.13 10.81
N LEU A 504 -13.71 -14.37 11.30
CA LEU A 504 -13.07 -13.29 10.54
C LEU A 504 -12.34 -13.84 9.30
N LEU A 505 -11.60 -14.94 9.43
CA LEU A 505 -10.93 -15.59 8.30
C LEU A 505 -11.93 -16.04 7.22
N ILE A 506 -13.06 -16.65 7.62
CA ILE A 506 -14.12 -17.05 6.69
C ILE A 506 -14.72 -15.82 5.99
N ARG A 507 -15.07 -14.78 6.76
CA ARG A 507 -15.66 -13.54 6.24
C ARG A 507 -14.72 -12.84 5.25
N SER A 508 -13.44 -12.73 5.59
CA SER A 508 -12.40 -12.11 4.77
C SER A 508 -12.27 -12.81 3.43
N ASN A 509 -12.22 -14.15 3.42
CA ASN A 509 -12.14 -14.94 2.19
C ASN A 509 -13.38 -14.76 1.30
N ILE A 510 -14.58 -14.71 1.88
CA ILE A 510 -15.83 -14.44 1.13
C ILE A 510 -15.80 -13.04 0.50
N GLN A 511 -15.40 -12.02 1.27
CA GLN A 511 -15.30 -10.65 0.78
C GLN A 511 -14.25 -10.50 -0.33
N TYR A 512 -13.08 -11.13 -0.17
CA TYR A 512 -12.05 -11.15 -1.20
C TYR A 512 -12.58 -11.77 -2.50
N ASN A 513 -13.28 -12.92 -2.43
CA ASN A 513 -13.89 -13.53 -3.60
C ASN A 513 -14.97 -12.66 -4.26
N LYS A 514 -15.71 -11.87 -3.48
CA LYS A 514 -16.68 -10.92 -4.02
C LYS A 514 -15.98 -9.75 -4.74
N LYS A 515 -14.98 -9.12 -4.11
CA LYS A 515 -14.17 -8.05 -4.71
C LYS A 515 -13.44 -8.53 -5.97
N ALA A 516 -12.84 -9.71 -5.94
CA ALA A 516 -12.13 -10.29 -7.08
C ALA A 516 -13.06 -10.54 -8.29
N LYS A 517 -14.34 -10.85 -8.06
CA LYS A 517 -15.35 -10.95 -9.13
C LYS A 517 -15.75 -9.59 -9.71
N GLU A 518 -15.72 -8.53 -8.90
CA GLU A 518 -16.01 -7.16 -9.33
C GLU A 518 -14.82 -6.52 -10.07
N GLU A 519 -13.58 -6.78 -9.63
CA GLU A 519 -12.34 -6.26 -10.22
C GLU A 519 -11.87 -6.99 -11.50
N GLY A 520 -12.41 -8.18 -11.79
CA GLY A 520 -12.09 -8.97 -12.99
C GLY A 520 -12.44 -8.29 -14.33
N LYS A 521 -13.13 -7.14 -14.31
CA LYS A 521 -13.30 -6.26 -15.47
C LYS A 521 -12.14 -5.26 -15.50
N SER A 522 -11.10 -5.52 -16.29
CA SER A 522 -9.95 -4.62 -16.48
C SER A 522 -10.43 -3.17 -16.67
N SER A 523 -10.01 -2.26 -15.81
CA SER A 523 -10.43 -0.86 -15.90
C SER A 523 -9.97 -0.25 -17.24
N THR A 524 -10.84 0.48 -17.93
CA THR A 524 -10.55 1.14 -19.22
C THR A 524 -9.27 1.98 -19.15
N PHE A 525 -8.99 2.58 -17.99
CA PHE A 525 -7.76 3.32 -17.72
C PHE A 525 -6.48 2.47 -17.82
N GLN A 526 -6.47 1.26 -17.26
CA GLN A 526 -5.31 0.36 -17.38
C GLN A 526 -5.04 -0.03 -18.84
N LEU A 527 -6.10 -0.23 -19.62
CA LEU A 527 -5.98 -0.50 -21.06
C LEU A 527 -5.41 0.71 -21.81
N MET A 528 -5.85 1.94 -21.50
CA MET A 528 -5.26 3.17 -22.05
C MET A 528 -3.77 3.27 -21.75
N MET A 529 -3.37 2.98 -20.51
CA MET A 529 -1.97 3.14 -20.10
C MET A 529 -1.02 2.08 -20.69
N ARG A 530 -1.55 0.89 -21.02
CA ARG A 530 -0.79 -0.21 -21.63
C ARG A 530 -0.69 -0.11 -23.15
N SER A 531 -1.63 0.57 -23.79
CA SER A 531 -1.65 0.75 -25.25
C SER A 531 -0.54 1.71 -25.68
N ARG A 532 0.22 1.33 -26.71
CA ARG A 532 1.26 2.17 -27.33
C ARG A 532 0.76 2.94 -28.55
N ASP A 533 -0.37 2.53 -29.10
CA ASP A 533 -1.01 3.16 -30.24
C ASP A 533 -1.85 4.36 -29.78
N PRO A 534 -1.48 5.60 -30.15
CA PRO A 534 -2.22 6.80 -29.79
C PRO A 534 -3.69 6.77 -30.23
N GLU A 535 -4.02 6.15 -31.37
CA GLU A 535 -5.40 6.09 -31.87
C GLU A 535 -6.29 5.21 -30.99
N ILE A 536 -5.75 4.08 -30.52
CA ILE A 536 -6.44 3.20 -29.56
C ILE A 536 -6.64 3.92 -28.23
N VAL A 537 -5.62 4.67 -27.77
CA VAL A 537 -5.72 5.49 -26.54
C VAL A 537 -6.83 6.52 -26.69
N TRP A 538 -6.91 7.20 -27.83
CA TRP A 538 -7.97 8.17 -28.12
C TRP A 538 -9.37 7.55 -28.07
N ASP A 539 -9.57 6.37 -28.69
CA ASP A 539 -10.87 5.71 -28.67
C ASP A 539 -11.30 5.30 -27.26
N LEU A 540 -10.36 4.75 -26.48
CA LEU A 540 -10.58 4.42 -25.08
C LEU A 540 -10.84 5.67 -24.22
N LEU A 541 -10.13 6.77 -24.48
CA LEU A 541 -10.32 8.04 -23.79
C LEU A 541 -11.71 8.61 -24.04
N ARG A 542 -12.17 8.63 -25.30
CA ARG A 542 -13.54 9.05 -25.63
C ARG A 542 -14.58 8.26 -24.85
N ARG A 543 -14.48 6.93 -24.86
CA ARG A 543 -15.40 6.08 -24.08
C ARG A 543 -15.34 6.36 -22.59
N GLN A 544 -14.13 6.56 -22.05
CA GLN A 544 -13.95 6.88 -20.63
C GLN A 544 -14.58 8.24 -20.29
N VAL A 545 -14.29 9.29 -21.05
CA VAL A 545 -14.85 10.65 -20.84
C VAL A 545 -16.37 10.64 -20.96
N SER A 546 -16.94 9.95 -21.96
CA SER A 546 -18.39 9.79 -22.11
C SER A 546 -19.00 9.14 -20.88
N ARG A 547 -18.39 8.05 -20.41
CA ARG A 547 -18.86 7.31 -19.23
C ARG A 547 -18.77 8.15 -17.97
N THR A 548 -17.68 8.90 -17.77
CA THR A 548 -17.51 9.81 -16.63
C THR A 548 -18.58 10.90 -16.66
N GLN A 549 -18.77 11.57 -17.80
CA GLN A 549 -19.75 12.66 -17.92
C GLN A 549 -21.20 12.18 -17.77
N SER A 550 -21.56 11.04 -18.38
CA SER A 550 -22.88 10.41 -18.21
C SER A 550 -23.12 10.00 -16.75
N TYR A 551 -22.13 9.36 -16.11
CA TYR A 551 -22.21 9.00 -14.70
C TYR A 551 -22.45 10.23 -13.81
N VAL A 552 -21.69 11.30 -14.00
CA VAL A 552 -21.83 12.54 -13.22
C VAL A 552 -23.17 13.21 -13.49
N CYS A 553 -23.68 13.17 -14.73
CA CYS A 553 -25.00 13.67 -15.08
C CYS A 553 -26.11 12.94 -14.31
N HIS A 554 -26.07 11.59 -14.28
CA HIS A 554 -27.01 10.79 -13.50
C HIS A 554 -26.89 11.03 -12.00
N PHE A 555 -25.66 11.07 -11.48
CA PHE A 555 -25.39 11.34 -10.08
C PHE A 555 -25.94 12.72 -9.67
N ALA A 556 -25.65 13.76 -10.45
CA ALA A 556 -26.10 15.12 -10.20
C ALA A 556 -27.64 15.23 -10.18
N LEU A 557 -28.32 14.54 -11.11
CA LEU A 557 -29.78 14.48 -11.15
C LEU A 557 -30.37 13.77 -9.92
N ASN A 558 -29.77 12.66 -9.48
CA ASN A 558 -30.22 11.94 -8.30
C ASN A 558 -30.04 12.77 -7.03
N GLU A 559 -28.87 13.39 -6.86
CA GLU A 559 -28.57 14.25 -5.70
C GLU A 559 -29.44 15.51 -5.70
N PHE A 560 -29.70 16.14 -6.86
CA PHE A 560 -30.66 17.24 -6.98
C PHE A 560 -32.04 16.85 -6.42
N ASN A 561 -32.56 15.69 -6.83
CA ASN A 561 -33.84 15.21 -6.33
C ASN A 561 -33.80 14.87 -4.83
N GLN A 562 -32.72 14.23 -4.36
CA GLN A 562 -32.57 13.92 -2.94
C GLN A 562 -32.52 15.19 -2.07
N ILE A 563 -31.87 16.25 -2.54
CA ILE A 563 -31.84 17.57 -1.87
C ILE A 563 -33.24 18.18 -1.83
N MET A 564 -33.95 18.18 -2.96
CA MET A 564 -35.30 18.74 -3.07
C MET A 564 -36.32 17.96 -2.22
N ASP A 565 -36.24 16.64 -2.19
CA ASP A 565 -37.10 15.79 -1.37
C ASP A 565 -36.77 15.92 0.13
N GLY A 566 -35.48 16.08 0.46
CA GLY A 566 -35.04 16.36 1.82
C GLY A 566 -35.55 17.71 2.35
N LEU A 567 -35.60 18.74 1.50
CA LEU A 567 -36.20 20.03 1.85
C LEU A 567 -37.72 19.94 2.01
N ALA A 568 -38.41 19.28 1.07
CA ALA A 568 -39.87 19.22 1.07
C ALA A 568 -40.44 18.35 2.21
N ASN A 569 -39.71 17.31 2.63
CA ASN A 569 -40.13 16.36 3.67
C ASN A 569 -39.36 16.51 4.99
N GLU A 570 -38.54 17.56 5.14
CA GLU A 570 -37.75 17.85 6.36
C GLU A 570 -36.82 16.68 6.79
N ASN A 571 -36.29 15.93 5.83
CA ASN A 571 -35.49 14.73 6.11
C ASN A 571 -33.98 15.03 6.25
N THR A 572 -33.54 15.23 7.49
CA THR A 572 -32.12 15.46 7.83
C THR A 572 -31.19 14.31 7.42
N ARG A 573 -31.67 13.07 7.42
CA ARG A 573 -30.86 11.89 7.06
C ARG A 573 -30.47 11.92 5.58
N ASP A 574 -31.42 12.25 4.71
CA ASP A 574 -31.18 12.33 3.27
C ASP A 574 -30.24 13.49 2.93
N LEU A 575 -30.40 14.64 3.58
CA LEU A 575 -29.51 15.80 3.40
C LEU A 575 -28.08 15.52 3.87
N ARG A 576 -27.90 14.80 4.99
CA ARG A 576 -26.57 14.35 5.45
C ARG A 576 -25.96 13.32 4.50
N HIS A 577 -26.76 12.41 3.96
CA HIS A 577 -26.32 11.44 2.96
C HIS A 577 -25.85 12.15 1.68
N ALA A 578 -26.64 13.09 1.16
CA ALA A 578 -26.29 13.89 0.00
C ALA A 578 -24.98 14.67 0.21
N ASN A 579 -24.80 15.31 1.37
CA ASN A 579 -23.55 16.02 1.68
C ASN A 579 -22.32 15.09 1.66
N LYS A 580 -22.46 13.89 2.23
CA LYS A 580 -21.38 12.89 2.23
C LYS A 580 -21.08 12.41 0.81
N ASN A 581 -22.10 12.16 0.00
CA ASN A 581 -21.96 11.73 -1.39
C ASN A 581 -21.28 12.80 -2.25
N LEU A 582 -21.76 14.05 -2.19
CA LEU A 582 -21.17 15.18 -2.92
C LEU A 582 -19.70 15.39 -2.57
N LYS A 583 -19.31 15.30 -1.29
CA LYS A 583 -17.91 15.37 -0.87
C LYS A 583 -17.07 14.23 -1.45
N LYS A 584 -17.57 13.00 -1.36
CA LYS A 584 -16.89 11.83 -1.90
C LYS A 584 -16.70 11.95 -3.42
N GLU A 585 -17.73 12.40 -4.13
CA GLU A 585 -17.69 12.56 -5.58
C GLU A 585 -16.75 13.70 -6.00
N GLN A 586 -16.68 14.78 -5.22
CA GLN A 586 -15.71 15.86 -5.45
C GLN A 586 -14.26 15.35 -5.48
N ASP A 587 -13.92 14.38 -4.62
CA ASP A 587 -12.59 13.76 -4.60
C ASP A 587 -12.41 12.75 -5.75
N MET A 588 -13.45 11.99 -6.10
CA MET A 588 -13.43 11.08 -7.26
C MET A 588 -13.22 11.82 -8.58
N LEU A 589 -13.86 12.98 -8.78
CA LEU A 589 -13.68 13.81 -9.97
C LEU A 589 -12.23 14.28 -10.15
N LYS A 590 -11.49 14.54 -9.05
CA LYS A 590 -10.06 14.86 -9.13
C LYS A 590 -9.27 13.67 -9.68
N LYS A 591 -9.62 12.44 -9.28
CA LYS A 591 -9.01 11.21 -9.78
C LYS A 591 -9.32 10.98 -11.26
N PHE A 592 -10.60 11.07 -11.66
CA PHE A 592 -10.98 10.92 -13.08
C PHE A 592 -10.28 11.94 -13.96
N ARG A 593 -10.25 13.22 -13.56
CA ARG A 593 -9.54 14.26 -14.32
C ARG A 593 -8.06 13.94 -14.51
N ARG A 594 -7.36 13.43 -13.48
CA ARG A 594 -5.95 13.04 -13.60
C ARG A 594 -5.77 11.88 -14.58
N GLN A 595 -6.60 10.85 -14.45
CA GLN A 595 -6.57 9.67 -15.31
C GLN A 595 -6.85 10.01 -16.78
N GLU A 596 -7.89 10.81 -17.04
CA GLU A 596 -8.26 11.23 -18.39
C GLU A 596 -7.23 12.20 -18.99
N MET A 597 -6.61 13.06 -18.19
CA MET A 597 -5.53 13.94 -18.65
C MET A 597 -4.28 13.15 -19.09
N LEU A 598 -3.96 12.04 -18.42
CA LEU A 598 -2.90 11.12 -18.85
C LEU A 598 -3.25 10.45 -20.18
N GLY A 599 -4.52 10.06 -20.37
CA GLY A 599 -5.01 9.56 -21.65
C GLY A 599 -4.91 10.62 -22.76
N LEU A 600 -5.28 11.86 -22.46
CA LEU A 600 -5.19 12.98 -23.41
C LEU A 600 -3.74 13.24 -23.84
N LYS A 601 -2.78 13.24 -22.90
CA LYS A 601 -1.34 13.38 -23.19
C LYS A 601 -0.79 12.27 -24.10
N LYS A 602 -1.37 11.07 -24.05
CA LYS A 602 -0.98 9.91 -24.88
C LYS A 602 -1.79 9.78 -26.18
N SER A 603 -2.80 10.60 -26.38
CA SER A 603 -3.60 10.64 -27.62
C SER A 603 -2.82 11.35 -28.72
N PRO A 604 -3.24 11.25 -30.01
CA PRO A 604 -2.57 11.95 -31.10
C PRO A 604 -2.52 13.45 -30.82
N ILE A 605 -1.33 14.06 -30.95
CA ILE A 605 -1.05 15.42 -30.49
C ILE A 605 -2.00 16.46 -31.10
N GLU A 606 -2.26 16.35 -32.41
CA GLU A 606 -3.15 17.28 -33.13
C GLU A 606 -4.57 17.24 -32.57
N ILE A 607 -5.15 16.05 -32.42
CA ILE A 607 -6.48 15.83 -31.83
C ILE A 607 -6.49 16.28 -30.37
N ALA A 608 -5.46 15.94 -29.61
CA ALA A 608 -5.36 16.30 -28.20
C ALA A 608 -5.39 17.82 -28.01
N ILE A 609 -4.68 18.58 -28.85
CA ILE A 609 -4.66 20.05 -28.81
C ILE A 609 -6.03 20.62 -29.20
N GLU A 610 -6.62 20.15 -30.30
CA GLU A 610 -7.92 20.63 -30.78
C GLU A 610 -9.03 20.40 -29.76
N ARG A 611 -9.05 19.20 -29.15
CA ARG A 611 -10.09 18.77 -28.21
C ARG A 611 -9.83 19.18 -26.76
N ASN A 612 -8.65 19.74 -26.46
CA ASN A 612 -8.22 20.08 -25.09
C ASN A 612 -9.19 21.02 -24.36
N THR A 613 -9.67 22.06 -25.06
CA THR A 613 -10.57 23.07 -24.47
C THR A 613 -11.92 22.46 -24.10
N TRP A 614 -12.45 21.59 -24.96
CA TRP A 614 -13.71 20.86 -24.73
C TRP A 614 -13.57 19.82 -23.63
N PHE A 615 -12.44 19.12 -23.57
CA PHE A 615 -12.10 18.22 -22.47
C PHE A 615 -12.15 18.95 -21.12
N HIS A 616 -11.47 20.09 -21.01
CA HIS A 616 -11.47 20.88 -19.78
C HIS A 616 -12.83 21.47 -19.46
N LEU A 617 -13.61 21.92 -20.45
CA LEU A 617 -14.97 22.40 -20.22
C LEU A 617 -15.85 21.29 -19.62
N GLY A 618 -15.83 20.08 -20.18
CA GLY A 618 -16.59 18.94 -19.65
C GLY A 618 -16.17 18.55 -18.24
N ALA A 619 -14.86 18.48 -17.98
CA ALA A 619 -14.33 18.19 -16.65
C ALA A 619 -14.69 19.28 -15.63
N ASN A 620 -14.67 20.56 -16.03
CA ASN A 620 -15.06 21.67 -15.17
C ASN A 620 -16.57 21.66 -14.91
N SER A 621 -17.40 21.38 -15.92
CA SER A 621 -18.85 21.24 -15.75
C SER A 621 -19.22 20.12 -14.76
N ASN A 622 -18.52 18.98 -14.82
CA ASN A 622 -18.68 17.91 -13.82
C ASN A 622 -18.44 18.43 -12.39
N GLN A 623 -17.39 19.23 -12.19
CA GLN A 623 -17.10 19.83 -10.89
C GLN A 623 -18.15 20.88 -10.50
N GLN A 624 -18.62 21.67 -11.46
CA GLN A 624 -19.63 22.71 -11.22
C GLN A 624 -20.98 22.13 -10.81
N PHE A 625 -21.37 20.95 -11.29
CA PHE A 625 -22.56 20.27 -10.77
C PHE A 625 -22.46 20.03 -9.27
N ILE A 626 -21.32 19.51 -8.81
CA ILE A 626 -21.07 19.26 -7.39
C ILE A 626 -21.08 20.57 -6.60
N TYR A 627 -20.43 21.63 -7.11
CA TYR A 627 -20.42 22.93 -6.43
C TYR A 627 -21.81 23.54 -6.32
N SER A 628 -22.59 23.56 -7.41
CA SER A 628 -23.95 24.10 -7.41
C SER A 628 -24.87 23.33 -6.45
N LEU A 629 -24.83 22.00 -6.47
CA LEU A 629 -25.60 21.17 -5.54
C LEU A 629 -25.20 21.38 -4.08
N ARG A 630 -23.91 21.60 -3.79
CA ARG A 630 -23.47 21.93 -2.44
C ARG A 630 -23.93 23.31 -1.98
N ARG A 631 -23.87 24.32 -2.85
CA ARG A 631 -24.42 25.67 -2.54
C ARG A 631 -25.94 25.65 -2.33
N MET A 632 -26.65 24.76 -3.00
CA MET A 632 -28.06 24.50 -2.74
C MET A 632 -28.27 23.77 -1.40
N LEU A 633 -27.53 22.70 -1.17
CA LEU A 633 -27.67 21.82 0.00
C LEU A 633 -27.27 22.49 1.32
N ASP A 634 -26.18 23.25 1.38
CA ASP A 634 -25.64 23.75 2.65
C ASP A 634 -26.68 24.62 3.41
N PRO A 635 -27.33 25.62 2.78
CA PRO A 635 -28.41 26.39 3.43
C PRO A 635 -29.67 25.57 3.73
N ILE A 636 -30.06 24.63 2.85
CA ILE A 636 -31.21 23.75 3.07
C ILE A 636 -30.98 22.88 4.30
N LYS A 637 -29.79 22.28 4.39
CA LYS A 637 -29.41 21.42 5.50
C LYS A 637 -29.35 22.20 6.81
N GLU A 638 -28.79 23.40 6.81
CA GLU A 638 -28.79 24.26 8.00
C GLU A 638 -30.22 24.60 8.43
N HIS A 639 -31.09 24.95 7.48
CA HIS A 639 -32.50 25.26 7.77
C HIS A 639 -33.25 24.07 8.39
N VAL A 640 -33.10 22.87 7.81
CA VAL A 640 -33.78 21.66 8.27
C VAL A 640 -33.15 21.09 9.55
N ASP A 641 -31.82 21.07 9.69
CA ASP A 641 -31.15 20.60 10.94
C ASP A 641 -31.52 21.49 12.15
N ASN A 642 -31.81 22.78 11.93
CA ASN A 642 -32.22 23.71 12.98
C ASN A 642 -33.74 23.70 13.26
N ASN A 643 -34.53 22.85 12.59
CA ASN A 643 -36.00 22.79 12.70
C ASN A 643 -36.68 24.16 12.49
N PHE A 644 -36.19 24.95 11.52
CA PHE A 644 -36.87 26.19 11.12
C PHE A 644 -38.16 25.90 10.36
N ASN A 645 -38.98 26.94 10.12
CA ASN A 645 -40.31 26.80 9.52
C ASN A 645 -40.27 26.01 8.19
N PRO A 646 -41.17 25.03 8.00
CA PRO A 646 -41.18 24.17 6.83
C PRO A 646 -41.50 24.95 5.55
N LEU A 647 -41.10 24.38 4.40
CA LEU A 647 -41.44 24.94 3.10
C LEU A 647 -42.96 24.89 2.87
N PRO A 648 -43.63 26.03 2.62
CA PRO A 648 -45.07 26.04 2.37
C PRO A 648 -45.46 25.13 1.20
N ALA A 649 -46.58 24.41 1.35
CA ALA A 649 -47.09 23.49 0.33
C ALA A 649 -47.41 24.18 -1.02
N GLU A 650 -47.72 25.48 -1.00
CA GLU A 650 -47.87 26.29 -2.21
C GLU A 650 -46.57 26.34 -3.02
N TYR A 651 -45.42 26.53 -2.37
CA TYR A 651 -44.13 26.65 -3.04
C TYR A 651 -43.69 25.30 -3.64
N ILE A 652 -43.99 24.21 -2.93
CA ILE A 652 -43.76 22.84 -3.44
C ILE A 652 -44.58 22.60 -4.72
N LYS A 653 -45.88 22.92 -4.70
CA LYS A 653 -46.76 22.77 -5.87
C LYS A 653 -46.35 23.67 -7.04
N GLU A 654 -45.92 24.89 -6.74
CA GLU A 654 -45.47 25.87 -7.73
C GLU A 654 -44.16 25.44 -8.40
N PHE A 655 -43.23 24.86 -7.65
CA PHE A 655 -41.94 24.38 -8.18
C PHE A 655 -42.03 23.03 -8.90
N ALA A 656 -43.00 22.18 -8.55
CA ALA A 656 -43.16 20.83 -9.10
C ALA A 656 -43.08 20.72 -10.65
N PRO A 657 -43.80 21.54 -11.45
CA PRO A 657 -43.70 21.47 -12.91
C PRO A 657 -42.31 21.84 -13.43
N VAL A 658 -41.65 22.83 -12.80
CA VAL A 658 -40.29 23.25 -13.17
C VAL A 658 -39.27 22.17 -12.81
N ARG A 659 -39.41 21.54 -11.64
CA ARG A 659 -38.61 20.38 -11.22
C ARG A 659 -38.74 19.23 -12.21
N GLN A 660 -39.94 18.94 -12.68
CA GLN A 660 -40.17 17.89 -13.68
C GLN A 660 -39.44 18.20 -14.99
N LYS A 661 -39.54 19.44 -15.48
CA LYS A 661 -38.83 19.88 -16.69
C LYS A 661 -37.30 19.80 -16.53
N ILE A 662 -36.75 20.18 -15.38
CA ILE A 662 -35.32 20.00 -15.06
C ILE A 662 -34.94 18.52 -15.12
N ASN A 663 -35.75 17.63 -14.52
CA ASN A 663 -35.51 16.19 -14.52
C ASN A 663 -35.49 15.62 -15.95
N ASP A 664 -36.43 16.03 -16.79
CA ASP A 664 -36.53 15.56 -18.17
C ASP A 664 -35.33 16.04 -19.02
N LEU A 665 -34.98 17.33 -18.92
CA LEU A 665 -33.81 17.89 -19.59
C LEU A 665 -32.50 17.20 -19.18
N MET A 666 -32.32 16.93 -17.89
CA MET A 666 -31.16 16.19 -17.39
C MET A 666 -31.14 14.76 -17.93
N ARG A 667 -32.26 14.03 -17.89
CA ARG A 667 -32.34 12.66 -18.43
C ARG A 667 -32.00 12.62 -19.91
N MET A 668 -32.56 13.51 -20.71
CA MET A 668 -32.27 13.63 -22.13
C MET A 668 -30.78 13.94 -22.38
N SER A 669 -30.21 14.89 -21.63
CA SER A 669 -28.77 15.18 -21.70
C SER A 669 -27.91 13.96 -21.35
N CYS A 670 -28.26 13.23 -20.30
CA CYS A 670 -27.53 12.02 -19.91
C CYS A 670 -27.60 10.94 -21.01
N GLU A 671 -28.77 10.73 -21.64
CA GLU A 671 -28.95 9.75 -22.72
C GLU A 671 -28.14 10.11 -23.98
N LEU A 672 -28.08 11.38 -24.37
CA LEU A 672 -27.25 11.81 -25.50
C LEU A 672 -25.76 11.56 -25.21
N ILE A 673 -25.30 11.83 -23.98
CA ILE A 673 -23.90 11.59 -23.57
C ILE A 673 -23.59 10.10 -23.49
N GLU A 674 -24.52 9.27 -23.00
CA GLU A 674 -24.31 7.83 -22.86
C GLU A 674 -24.28 7.12 -24.22
N THR A 675 -25.20 7.48 -25.11
CA THR A 675 -25.34 6.84 -26.43
C THR A 675 -24.41 7.43 -27.49
N GLY A 676 -23.83 8.62 -27.24
CA GLY A 676 -22.99 9.35 -28.19
C GLY A 676 -23.76 9.87 -29.41
N ARG A 677 -25.10 9.85 -29.38
CA ARG A 677 -25.98 10.38 -30.42
C ARG A 677 -26.40 11.78 -30.02
N TYR A 678 -25.99 12.79 -30.78
CA TYR A 678 -26.20 14.20 -30.42
C TYR A 678 -27.13 14.92 -31.39
N ASP A 679 -27.98 14.22 -32.12
CA ASP A 679 -28.80 14.83 -33.18
C ASP A 679 -29.72 15.94 -32.65
N SER A 680 -30.38 15.69 -31.52
CA SER A 680 -31.29 16.64 -30.85
C SER A 680 -30.61 17.57 -29.83
N TYR A 681 -29.26 17.65 -29.77
CA TYR A 681 -28.61 18.41 -28.70
C TYR A 681 -28.96 19.91 -28.71
N ARG A 682 -29.19 20.51 -29.89
CA ARG A 682 -29.55 21.93 -30.01
C ARG A 682 -30.95 22.22 -29.48
N GLU A 683 -31.88 21.31 -29.69
CA GLU A 683 -33.27 21.42 -29.22
C GLU A 683 -33.28 21.40 -27.69
N ILE A 684 -32.59 20.43 -27.07
CA ILE A 684 -32.45 20.35 -25.61
C ILE A 684 -31.78 21.60 -25.03
N LEU A 685 -30.75 22.14 -25.69
CA LEU A 685 -30.10 23.38 -25.24
C LEU A 685 -31.05 24.58 -25.28
N ALA A 686 -31.97 24.64 -26.23
CA ALA A 686 -32.98 25.69 -26.36
C ALA A 686 -34.11 25.53 -25.34
N GLU A 687 -34.60 24.30 -25.13
CA GLU A 687 -35.60 24.00 -24.09
C GLU A 687 -35.07 24.29 -22.68
N ALA A 688 -33.78 24.04 -22.45
CA ALA A 688 -33.10 24.40 -21.21
C ALA A 688 -33.04 25.92 -21.00
N ASP A 689 -32.85 26.71 -22.05
CA ASP A 689 -32.92 28.18 -21.95
C ASP A 689 -34.34 28.65 -21.60
N ALA A 690 -35.36 28.10 -22.26
CA ALA A 690 -36.75 28.39 -21.93
C ALA A 690 -37.09 28.04 -20.47
N CYS A 691 -36.58 26.91 -19.96
CA CYS A 691 -36.75 26.54 -18.54
C CYS A 691 -36.03 27.50 -17.58
N LYS A 692 -34.86 28.03 -17.96
CA LYS A 692 -34.17 29.07 -17.18
C LYS A 692 -34.95 30.39 -17.14
N ASP A 693 -35.65 30.72 -18.21
CA ASP A 693 -36.53 31.90 -18.25
C ASP A 693 -37.76 31.70 -17.34
N GLU A 694 -38.37 30.51 -17.34
CA GLU A 694 -39.45 30.13 -16.41
C GLU A 694 -39.00 30.24 -14.93
N LEU A 695 -37.80 29.74 -14.60
CA LEU A 695 -37.20 29.90 -13.28
C LEU A 695 -36.99 31.37 -12.90
N SER A 696 -36.61 32.21 -13.87
CA SER A 696 -36.40 33.65 -13.64
C SER A 696 -37.71 34.37 -13.34
N VAL A 697 -38.80 34.01 -14.04
CA VAL A 697 -40.15 34.50 -13.76
C VAL A 697 -40.62 34.05 -12.38
N LEU A 698 -40.42 32.76 -12.04
CA LEU A 698 -40.79 32.22 -10.73
C LEU A 698 -40.01 32.90 -9.59
N ARG A 699 -38.71 33.13 -9.78
CA ARG A 699 -37.88 33.88 -8.83
C ARG A 699 -38.38 35.31 -8.67
N LYS A 700 -38.72 36.01 -9.76
CA LYS A 700 -39.25 37.37 -9.70
C LYS A 700 -40.57 37.42 -8.92
N LYS A 701 -41.49 36.51 -9.22
CA LYS A 701 -42.77 36.36 -8.48
C LYS A 701 -42.55 36.14 -6.99
N HIS A 702 -41.58 35.30 -6.61
CA HIS A 702 -41.28 35.05 -5.21
C HIS A 702 -40.57 36.23 -4.52
N ILE A 703 -39.72 36.98 -5.22
CA ILE A 703 -39.15 38.25 -4.71
C ILE A 703 -40.26 39.25 -4.43
N ASP A 704 -41.20 39.42 -5.36
CA ASP A 704 -42.33 40.35 -5.18
C ASP A 704 -43.21 39.89 -4.00
N ARG A 705 -43.41 38.57 -3.82
CA ARG A 705 -44.09 37.99 -2.64
C ARG A 705 -43.39 38.36 -1.33
N ILE A 706 -42.05 38.26 -1.28
CA ILE A 706 -41.26 38.64 -0.10
C ILE A 706 -41.35 40.14 0.19
N GLN A 707 -41.33 41.00 -0.85
CA GLN A 707 -41.42 42.46 -0.69
C GLN A 707 -42.75 42.93 -0.11
N HIS A 708 -43.82 42.15 -0.30
CA HIS A 708 -45.16 42.42 0.23
C HIS A 708 -45.46 41.68 1.55
N MET A 709 -44.50 40.98 2.15
CA MET A 709 -44.67 40.34 3.45
C MET A 709 -44.74 41.40 4.56
N THR A 710 -45.79 41.31 5.40
CA THR A 710 -45.97 42.17 6.58
C THR A 710 -45.36 41.59 7.85
N ASP A 711 -45.02 40.30 7.85
CA ASP A 711 -44.43 39.57 8.97
C ASP A 711 -43.19 38.78 8.52
N ASN A 712 -42.18 38.70 9.40
CA ASN A 712 -40.88 38.10 9.15
C ASN A 712 -40.84 36.58 9.41
N THR A 713 -41.95 35.97 9.85
CA THR A 713 -42.03 34.54 10.19
C THR A 713 -41.58 33.60 9.07
N LEU A 714 -41.83 33.93 7.81
CA LEU A 714 -41.44 33.12 6.65
C LEU A 714 -40.16 33.60 5.95
N MET A 715 -39.47 34.61 6.49
CA MET A 715 -38.33 35.25 5.81
C MET A 715 -37.19 34.26 5.54
N GLN A 716 -36.79 33.46 6.54
CA GLN A 716 -35.69 32.50 6.41
C GLN A 716 -35.97 31.44 5.33
N ILE A 717 -37.13 30.77 5.38
CA ILE A 717 -37.50 29.75 4.38
C ILE A 717 -37.69 30.36 2.99
N SER A 718 -38.13 31.62 2.92
CA SER A 718 -38.26 32.33 1.65
C SER A 718 -36.91 32.63 1.00
N LEU A 719 -35.88 32.95 1.80
CA LEU A 719 -34.50 33.11 1.32
C LEU A 719 -33.89 31.77 0.87
N VAL A 720 -34.14 30.68 1.62
CA VAL A 720 -33.72 29.33 1.22
C VAL A 720 -34.37 28.94 -0.11
N TYR A 721 -35.66 29.23 -0.31
CA TYR A 721 -36.34 28.97 -1.57
C TYR A 721 -35.80 29.84 -2.72
N LEU A 722 -35.44 31.11 -2.49
CA LEU A 722 -34.74 31.91 -3.50
C LEU A 722 -33.41 31.28 -3.92
N ASN A 723 -32.63 30.76 -2.96
CA ASN A 723 -31.39 30.04 -3.24
C ASN A 723 -31.65 28.79 -4.08
N VAL A 724 -32.70 28.02 -3.79
CA VAL A 724 -33.12 26.85 -4.59
C VAL A 724 -33.41 27.25 -6.04
N LEU A 725 -34.17 28.32 -6.28
CA LEU A 725 -34.49 28.79 -7.63
C LEU A 725 -33.23 29.25 -8.38
N GLN A 726 -32.34 29.97 -7.69
CA GLN A 726 -31.09 30.44 -8.27
C GLN A 726 -30.14 29.28 -8.62
N GLU A 727 -29.91 28.35 -7.70
CA GLU A 727 -29.03 27.20 -7.94
C GLU A 727 -29.65 26.21 -8.94
N SER A 728 -30.98 26.10 -9.04
CA SER A 728 -31.63 25.32 -10.10
C SER A 728 -31.38 25.90 -11.50
N GLN A 729 -31.32 27.22 -11.61
CA GLN A 729 -30.99 27.91 -12.86
C GLN A 729 -29.51 27.69 -13.24
N GLU A 730 -28.61 27.73 -12.26
CA GLU A 730 -27.19 27.43 -12.46
C GLU A 730 -26.97 25.96 -12.83
N PHE A 731 -27.69 25.04 -12.18
CA PHE A 731 -27.66 23.61 -12.48
C PHE A 731 -27.97 23.31 -13.95
N LEU A 732 -29.00 23.95 -14.52
CA LEU A 732 -29.29 23.88 -15.96
C LEU A 732 -28.20 24.50 -16.82
N SER A 733 -27.59 25.61 -16.37
CA SER A 733 -26.47 26.24 -17.06
C SER A 733 -25.26 25.29 -17.17
N VAL A 734 -24.93 24.61 -16.07
CA VAL A 734 -23.88 23.60 -16.01
C VAL A 734 -24.19 22.42 -16.94
N MET A 735 -25.43 21.93 -16.97
CA MET A 735 -25.88 20.88 -17.89
C MET A 735 -25.65 21.27 -19.34
N ARG A 736 -26.03 22.50 -19.74
CA ARG A 736 -25.81 23.00 -21.11
C ARG A 736 -24.34 23.02 -21.49
N HIS A 737 -23.47 23.47 -20.57
CA HIS A 737 -22.02 23.46 -20.79
C HIS A 737 -21.46 22.04 -20.92
N GLN A 738 -21.91 21.10 -20.09
CA GLN A 738 -21.48 19.70 -20.15
C GLN A 738 -21.90 19.07 -21.48
N LEU A 739 -23.17 19.20 -21.87
CA LEU A 739 -23.70 18.63 -23.12
C LEU A 739 -22.96 19.17 -24.34
N ARG A 740 -22.69 20.49 -24.37
CA ARG A 740 -21.91 21.12 -25.44
C ARG A 740 -20.47 20.58 -25.47
N ALA A 741 -19.83 20.45 -24.31
CA ALA A 741 -18.48 19.92 -24.19
C ALA A 741 -18.40 18.46 -24.65
N ALA A 742 -19.35 17.62 -24.22
CA ALA A 742 -19.44 16.21 -24.60
C ALA A 742 -19.53 16.07 -26.13
N LYS A 743 -20.50 16.76 -26.74
CA LYS A 743 -20.70 16.74 -28.19
C LYS A 743 -19.45 17.17 -28.96
N LYS A 744 -18.82 18.27 -28.53
CA LYS A 744 -17.62 18.80 -29.18
C LYS A 744 -16.36 17.97 -28.96
N PHE A 745 -16.28 17.22 -27.86
CA PHE A 745 -15.20 16.29 -27.62
C PHE A 745 -15.34 15.01 -28.47
N MET A 746 -16.58 14.59 -28.79
CA MET A 746 -16.87 13.39 -29.58
C MET A 746 -16.90 13.60 -31.09
N GLU A 747 -16.95 14.85 -31.57
CA GLU A 747 -16.87 15.17 -33.00
C GLU A 747 -15.60 14.55 -33.62
N LYS A 748 -15.78 13.87 -34.76
CA LYS A 748 -14.68 13.31 -35.55
C LYS A 748 -13.95 14.41 -36.30
#